data_AF-A0A3B5QXE3-F1
#
_entry.id   AF-A0A3B5QXE3-F1
#
_cell.length_a   1.000
_cell.length_b   1.000
_cell.length_c   1.000
_cell.angle_alpha   90.00
_cell.angle_beta   90.00
_cell.angle_gamma   90.00
#
_symmetry.space_group_name_H-M   'P 1'
#
loop_
_entity.id
_entity.type
_entity.pdbx_description
1 polymer ?
#
loop_
_entity_poly.entity_id
_entity_poly.type
_entity_poly.pdbx_seq_one_letter_code
_entity_poly.pdbx_strand_id
1 'polypeptide(L)'
;MYSLDEVTLQIPEIDLDKEVDVLLNTPDMLEALERCVMNWQTQITFVIEEQLNKRPQGPGPMAEIDLWQERSSVFNALSEQLKQPVAEKIFEVLKAANAGCLHNFNGTVAELTKYHIEAHDNIRFLRTLERHFMNLAAGANFALILETIPDLMESLQIMWMISLHYNSNERMVPLMERIAWQLCEQVAQGIVVTSIFRENREEAKTRVLEAKQVLEQWKSSYFEMRSQIEKLHQTPHWDFDRIRLFERSNYMASVCQDLGRVFQALEEFNNVFGPELKGDRRVNELLKEVNELVLPFQDVTFNPFSISKKASWRMIIQDFENTIENIDKRVIDFVDLSFNTLHFSAAAFELLQKFQKISTRKAINNHLKRKFNDILTQYCREVDSISEIFEAEKDHPQLTKNEPPVAGAIRWARALARRIKKTILPFLKVPEMLNSEQTSLVKHFTLKGYETIKYESWLEETEGKLLSLMKKKLLTAKKIEEVVRDNVKYTVNFAPEIKEIISETNYLVGLGFFVPKLAENVALLENTLIRRYHSVMDTLNEGQIIMLAPQIQEVTKGMQYGCKRLNWNSLGIQDFINQGLQNLSKFESLVKQILNNEKEIESKLQLIMMSNMLKFPAPDTSSDVPGLKEFCRRIELERVKTLVLPISKYTDIGFLITKTEHLILGTSSGKAKSMANYYTHWERKVIKEFDMALLGKTPLFQIDAILSAPKIVSQPQSNEIYWVIMQCIRECIECTKRFPRWMNGTCIECPPQQVYGEEELVTISFLSDVWLDPSLKETATATSENIKRLLISMERYLNTWKHYRALWEKNRTIVNETFAAKNPSCAMYDEKLQFLSNIKHKVMQEPRFKAKYSIYLNLEPLVNTLQELAESWIISLSSFLNKPAKEDLFKCLVMVNKCIYY
;
A
#
# COMPACT_ATOMS: atom_id res chain seq x y z
N MET A 1 -30.77 28.18 -41.05
CA MET A 1 -32.24 28.24 -41.11
C MET A 1 -32.63 29.55 -41.79
N TYR A 2 -32.66 29.56 -43.11
CA TYR A 2 -33.40 30.56 -43.89
C TYR A 2 -34.81 30.00 -44.08
N SER A 3 -35.81 30.87 -43.96
CA SER A 3 -37.21 30.46 -43.94
C SER A 3 -37.62 29.92 -45.31
N LEU A 4 -38.49 28.90 -45.30
CA LEU A 4 -39.09 28.30 -46.50
C LEU A 4 -40.14 29.23 -47.15
N ASP A 5 -40.22 30.50 -46.77
CA ASP A 5 -41.33 31.39 -47.13
C ASP A 5 -41.18 32.10 -48.50
N GLU A 6 -40.09 31.89 -49.24
CA GLU A 6 -39.75 32.81 -50.35
C GLU A 6 -40.11 32.36 -51.78
N VAL A 7 -40.64 31.15 -52.00
CA VAL A 7 -41.02 30.73 -53.36
C VAL A 7 -42.50 30.40 -53.47
N THR A 8 -43.34 31.43 -53.47
CA THR A 8 -44.78 31.32 -53.75
C THR A 8 -45.13 31.92 -55.12
N LEU A 9 -45.73 31.11 -55.99
CA LEU A 9 -46.27 31.56 -57.27
C LEU A 9 -47.49 32.46 -57.01
N GLN A 10 -47.47 33.68 -57.54
CA GLN A 10 -48.55 34.65 -57.33
C GLN A 10 -49.77 34.29 -58.18
N ILE A 11 -50.89 33.99 -57.53
CA ILE A 11 -52.19 33.77 -58.21
C ILE A 11 -52.92 35.12 -58.31
N PRO A 12 -53.47 35.49 -59.47
CA PRO A 12 -54.17 36.75 -59.65
C PRO A 12 -55.51 36.72 -58.89
N GLU A 13 -55.91 37.86 -58.31
CA GLU A 13 -57.21 38.04 -57.64
C GLU A 13 -58.35 38.07 -58.67
N ILE A 14 -58.67 36.90 -59.22
CA ILE A 14 -59.65 36.72 -60.28
C ILE A 14 -60.64 35.64 -59.84
N ASP A 15 -61.94 35.91 -60.04
CA ASP A 15 -63.01 34.94 -59.79
C ASP A 15 -62.96 33.81 -60.84
N LEU A 16 -62.34 32.69 -60.44
CA LEU A 16 -62.13 31.48 -61.24
C LEU A 16 -63.26 30.44 -61.06
N ASP A 17 -64.32 30.74 -60.30
CA ASP A 17 -65.44 29.82 -60.07
C ASP A 17 -66.39 29.71 -61.28
N LYS A 18 -66.19 30.55 -62.29
CA LYS A 18 -66.99 30.57 -63.53
C LYS A 18 -66.60 29.43 -64.48
N GLU A 19 -67.57 28.97 -65.28
CA GLU A 19 -67.32 27.96 -66.32
C GLU A 19 -66.29 28.43 -67.36
N VAL A 20 -65.51 27.49 -67.90
CA VAL A 20 -64.38 27.77 -68.82
C VAL A 20 -64.83 28.60 -70.02
N ASP A 21 -66.01 28.31 -70.57
CA ASP A 21 -66.58 29.01 -71.72
C ASP A 21 -66.92 30.49 -71.43
N VAL A 22 -67.21 30.85 -70.17
CA VAL A 22 -67.47 32.24 -69.75
C VAL A 22 -66.16 33.01 -69.63
N LEU A 23 -65.11 32.36 -69.12
CA LEU A 23 -63.77 32.94 -68.97
C LEU A 23 -63.11 33.19 -70.34
N LEU A 24 -63.37 32.34 -71.33
CA LEU A 24 -62.88 32.50 -72.72
C LEU A 24 -63.45 33.71 -73.45
N ASN A 25 -64.67 34.13 -73.11
CA ASN A 25 -65.36 35.24 -73.77
C ASN A 25 -64.97 36.62 -73.23
N THR A 26 -64.06 36.70 -72.23
CA THR A 26 -63.63 37.95 -71.60
C THR A 26 -62.14 38.22 -71.88
N PRO A 27 -61.79 39.13 -72.82
CA PRO A 27 -60.41 39.32 -73.25
C PRO A 27 -59.49 39.85 -72.14
N ASP A 28 -59.97 40.77 -71.29
CA ASP A 28 -59.18 41.34 -70.19
C ASP A 28 -58.76 40.29 -69.14
N MET A 29 -59.62 39.28 -68.93
CA MET A 29 -59.38 38.19 -68.00
C MET A 29 -58.37 37.20 -68.59
N LEU A 30 -58.47 36.91 -69.89
CA LEU A 30 -57.53 36.06 -70.59
C LEU A 30 -56.12 36.69 -70.59
N GLU A 31 -55.99 37.99 -70.86
CA GLU A 31 -54.71 38.71 -70.81
C GLU A 31 -54.10 38.70 -69.40
N ALA A 32 -54.91 38.81 -68.35
CA ALA A 32 -54.45 38.72 -66.96
C ALA A 32 -53.94 37.31 -66.61
N LEU A 33 -54.60 36.25 -67.11
CA LEU A 33 -54.15 34.86 -66.94
C LEU A 33 -52.88 34.55 -67.74
N GLU A 34 -52.77 35.06 -68.98
CA GLU A 34 -51.54 34.94 -69.78
C GLU A 34 -50.36 35.63 -69.09
N ARG A 35 -50.55 36.85 -68.58
CA ARG A 35 -49.53 37.58 -67.79
C ARG A 35 -49.15 36.84 -66.51
N CYS A 36 -50.11 36.22 -65.83
CA CYS A 36 -49.84 35.38 -64.66
C CYS A 36 -48.89 34.22 -65.02
N VAL A 37 -49.20 33.46 -66.08
CA VAL A 37 -48.36 32.32 -66.50
C VAL A 37 -46.98 32.77 -66.99
N MET A 38 -46.86 33.91 -67.65
CA MET A 38 -45.54 34.49 -68.01
C MET A 38 -44.71 34.89 -66.77
N ASN A 39 -45.37 35.43 -65.74
CA ASN A 39 -44.71 35.73 -64.47
C ASN A 39 -44.24 34.45 -63.76
N TRP A 40 -45.08 33.41 -63.72
CA TRP A 40 -44.69 32.11 -63.19
C TRP A 40 -43.53 31.50 -63.96
N GLN A 41 -43.54 31.59 -65.29
CA GLN A 41 -42.42 31.13 -66.12
C GLN A 41 -41.12 31.80 -65.68
N THR A 42 -41.12 33.13 -65.57
CA THR A 42 -39.94 33.92 -65.20
C THR A 42 -39.46 33.58 -63.78
N GLN A 43 -40.39 33.44 -62.83
CA GLN A 43 -40.07 33.06 -61.45
C GLN A 43 -39.48 31.66 -61.37
N ILE A 44 -40.06 30.67 -62.05
CA ILE A 44 -39.56 29.29 -62.04
C ILE A 44 -38.19 29.23 -62.70
N THR A 45 -37.97 29.89 -63.85
CA THR A 45 -36.66 29.95 -64.49
C THR A 45 -35.61 30.57 -63.57
N PHE A 46 -35.93 31.69 -62.89
CA PHE A 46 -35.02 32.32 -61.94
C PHE A 46 -34.66 31.38 -60.78
N VAL A 47 -35.64 30.70 -60.18
CA VAL A 47 -35.40 29.76 -59.08
C VAL A 47 -34.58 28.55 -59.54
N ILE A 48 -34.81 28.03 -60.75
CA ILE A 48 -33.98 26.96 -61.33
C ILE A 48 -32.54 27.43 -61.46
N GLU A 49 -32.29 28.61 -62.06
CA GLU A 49 -30.95 29.16 -62.21
C GLU A 49 -30.26 29.41 -60.86
N GLU A 50 -30.98 29.96 -59.88
CA GLU A 50 -30.47 30.18 -58.53
C GLU A 50 -30.04 28.85 -57.88
N GLN A 51 -30.91 27.84 -57.93
CA GLN A 51 -30.66 26.53 -57.33
C GLN A 51 -29.50 25.79 -58.00
N LEU A 52 -29.36 25.88 -59.33
CA LEU A 52 -28.25 25.28 -60.07
C LEU A 52 -26.90 25.94 -59.74
N ASN A 53 -26.90 27.25 -59.47
CA ASN A 53 -25.69 28.00 -59.11
C ASN A 53 -25.25 27.82 -57.65
N LYS A 54 -26.14 27.34 -56.76
CA LYS A 54 -25.80 27.04 -55.36
C LYS A 54 -24.72 25.96 -55.25
N ARG A 55 -23.80 26.17 -54.31
CA ARG A 55 -22.75 25.22 -53.94
C ARG A 55 -22.94 24.75 -52.50
N PRO A 56 -22.43 23.57 -52.12
CA PRO A 56 -22.62 23.07 -50.76
C PRO A 56 -21.96 23.99 -49.73
N GLN A 57 -22.69 24.30 -48.65
CA GLN A 57 -22.24 25.24 -47.62
C GLN A 57 -21.34 24.54 -46.59
N GLY A 58 -20.04 24.74 -46.72
CA GLY A 58 -19.03 24.15 -45.84
C GLY A 58 -18.18 23.08 -46.54
N PRO A 59 -17.06 22.65 -45.94
CA PRO A 59 -16.09 21.75 -46.57
C PRO A 59 -16.35 20.25 -46.32
N GLY A 60 -17.20 19.90 -45.34
CA GLY A 60 -17.52 18.51 -45.01
C GLY A 60 -18.53 17.87 -45.97
N PRO A 61 -18.75 16.53 -45.86
CA PRO A 61 -19.67 15.80 -46.72
C PRO A 61 -21.15 16.02 -46.37
N MET A 62 -21.47 16.40 -45.13
CA MET A 62 -22.85 16.75 -44.73
C MET A 62 -23.42 17.91 -45.54
N ALA A 63 -22.58 18.87 -45.93
CA ALA A 63 -23.00 20.00 -46.75
C ALA A 63 -23.57 19.57 -48.13
N GLU A 64 -23.11 18.44 -48.67
CA GLU A 64 -23.63 17.88 -49.92
C GLU A 64 -25.08 17.38 -49.73
N ILE A 65 -25.37 16.72 -48.61
CA ILE A 65 -26.74 16.29 -48.24
C ILE A 65 -27.65 17.50 -48.10
N ASP A 66 -27.20 18.52 -47.37
CA ASP A 66 -27.98 19.74 -47.13
C ASP A 66 -28.34 20.46 -48.43
N LEU A 67 -27.38 20.56 -49.38
CA LEU A 67 -27.61 21.16 -50.69
C LEU A 67 -28.70 20.42 -51.48
N TRP A 68 -28.61 19.08 -51.57
CA TRP A 68 -29.57 18.29 -52.33
C TRP A 68 -30.93 18.21 -51.64
N GLN A 69 -30.96 18.25 -50.31
CA GLN A 69 -32.20 18.36 -49.54
C GLN A 69 -32.90 19.71 -49.77
N GLU A 70 -32.17 20.82 -49.78
CA GLU A 70 -32.70 22.15 -50.10
C GLU A 70 -33.27 22.18 -51.52
N ARG A 71 -32.47 21.74 -52.52
CA ARG A 71 -32.91 21.68 -53.93
C ARG A 71 -34.17 20.83 -54.12
N SER A 72 -34.20 19.64 -53.52
CA SER A 72 -35.35 18.75 -53.58
C SER A 72 -36.59 19.41 -52.96
N SER A 73 -36.44 20.06 -51.81
CA SER A 73 -37.54 20.75 -51.12
C SER A 73 -38.09 21.93 -51.93
N VAL A 74 -37.21 22.76 -52.51
CA VAL A 74 -37.60 23.93 -53.33
C VAL A 74 -38.31 23.51 -54.61
N PHE A 75 -37.74 22.55 -55.36
CA PHE A 75 -38.37 22.07 -56.59
C PHE A 75 -39.68 21.31 -56.31
N ASN A 76 -39.76 20.57 -55.20
CA ASN A 76 -41.01 19.94 -54.78
C ASN A 76 -42.08 20.97 -54.46
N ALA A 77 -41.75 22.03 -53.70
CA ALA A 77 -42.69 23.10 -53.38
C ALA A 77 -43.26 23.80 -54.63
N LEU A 78 -42.39 24.11 -55.60
CA LEU A 78 -42.82 24.65 -56.90
C LEU A 78 -43.70 23.67 -57.67
N SER A 79 -43.33 22.38 -57.71
CA SER A 79 -44.12 21.37 -58.41
C SER A 79 -45.50 21.15 -57.79
N GLU A 80 -45.62 21.19 -56.47
CA GLU A 80 -46.91 21.05 -55.77
C GLU A 80 -47.80 22.28 -55.96
N GLN A 81 -47.23 23.48 -56.01
CA GLN A 81 -48.00 24.70 -56.32
C GLN A 81 -48.64 24.66 -57.71
N LEU A 82 -47.95 24.08 -58.70
CA LEU A 82 -48.49 23.91 -60.06
C LEU A 82 -49.59 22.84 -60.17
N LYS A 83 -49.68 21.92 -59.20
CA LYS A 83 -50.74 20.90 -59.12
C LYS A 83 -51.95 21.36 -58.31
N GLN A 84 -51.94 22.58 -57.79
CA GLN A 84 -53.10 23.12 -57.08
C GLN A 84 -54.28 23.26 -58.04
N PRO A 85 -55.53 23.01 -57.58
CA PRO A 85 -56.71 23.04 -58.45
C PRO A 85 -56.90 24.39 -59.15
N VAL A 86 -56.46 25.48 -58.51
CA VAL A 86 -56.50 26.83 -59.09
C VAL A 86 -55.54 26.97 -60.28
N ALA A 87 -54.32 26.43 -60.17
CA ALA A 87 -53.34 26.44 -61.26
C ALA A 87 -53.79 25.53 -62.41
N GLU A 88 -54.32 24.33 -62.11
CA GLU A 88 -54.91 23.43 -63.10
C GLU A 88 -56.04 24.11 -63.88
N LYS A 89 -56.91 24.85 -63.18
CA LYS A 89 -58.00 25.60 -63.82
C LYS A 89 -57.50 26.67 -64.79
N ILE A 90 -56.45 27.40 -64.42
CA ILE A 90 -55.81 28.39 -65.29
C ILE A 90 -55.24 27.73 -66.55
N PHE A 91 -54.63 26.54 -66.43
CA PHE A 91 -54.15 25.78 -67.58
C PHE A 91 -55.27 25.27 -68.48
N GLU A 92 -56.39 24.81 -67.92
CA GLU A 92 -57.56 24.40 -68.70
C GLU A 92 -58.10 25.55 -69.56
N VAL A 93 -58.26 26.74 -68.96
CA VAL A 93 -58.77 27.94 -69.65
C VAL A 93 -57.81 28.37 -70.76
N LEU A 94 -56.52 28.51 -70.47
CA LEU A 94 -55.52 28.94 -71.46
C LEU A 94 -55.32 27.92 -72.59
N LYS A 95 -55.51 26.62 -72.31
CA LYS A 95 -55.43 25.56 -73.32
C LYS A 95 -56.63 25.59 -74.25
N ALA A 96 -57.83 25.86 -73.72
CA ALA A 96 -59.03 26.05 -74.53
C ALA A 96 -58.95 27.33 -75.40
N ALA A 97 -58.24 28.36 -74.92
CA ALA A 97 -57.95 29.59 -75.67
C ALA A 97 -56.84 29.46 -76.73
N ASN A 98 -56.11 28.33 -76.76
CA ASN A 98 -54.92 28.11 -77.59
C ASN A 98 -53.83 29.19 -77.40
N ALA A 99 -53.62 29.63 -76.15
CA ALA A 99 -52.67 30.69 -75.81
C ALA A 99 -51.21 30.28 -76.09
N GLY A 100 -50.47 31.12 -76.81
CA GLY A 100 -49.07 30.84 -77.18
C GLY A 100 -48.10 30.77 -75.99
N CYS A 101 -48.42 31.43 -74.87
CA CYS A 101 -47.59 31.45 -73.67
C CYS A 101 -47.44 30.06 -73.01
N LEU A 102 -48.41 29.16 -73.20
CA LEU A 102 -48.38 27.81 -72.64
C LEU A 102 -47.27 26.94 -73.21
N HIS A 103 -46.88 27.14 -74.48
CA HIS A 103 -45.80 26.35 -75.07
C HIS A 103 -44.47 26.57 -74.34
N ASN A 104 -44.10 27.84 -74.11
CA ASN A 104 -42.87 28.20 -73.43
C ASN A 104 -42.91 27.80 -71.95
N PHE A 105 -44.06 28.01 -71.30
CA PHE A 105 -44.27 27.59 -69.91
C PHE A 105 -44.17 26.07 -69.73
N ASN A 106 -44.77 25.27 -70.62
CA ASN A 106 -44.65 23.81 -70.58
C ASN A 106 -43.19 23.35 -70.72
N GLY A 107 -42.37 24.06 -71.50
CA GLY A 107 -40.92 23.85 -71.55
C GLY A 107 -40.26 24.04 -70.17
N THR A 108 -40.56 25.16 -69.50
CA THR A 108 -40.05 25.45 -68.14
C THR A 108 -40.55 24.45 -67.10
N VAL A 109 -41.80 23.98 -67.19
CA VAL A 109 -42.33 22.93 -66.29
C VAL A 109 -41.65 21.58 -66.53
N ALA A 110 -41.33 21.25 -67.78
CA ALA A 110 -40.57 20.04 -68.10
C ALA A 110 -39.14 20.11 -67.51
N GLU A 111 -38.48 21.27 -67.57
CA GLU A 111 -37.18 21.49 -66.92
C GLU A 111 -37.28 21.39 -65.39
N LEU A 112 -38.30 22.01 -64.77
CA LEU A 112 -38.56 21.89 -63.34
C LEU A 112 -38.74 20.43 -62.93
N THR A 113 -39.55 19.67 -63.68
CA THR A 113 -39.81 18.25 -63.42
C THR A 113 -38.53 17.42 -63.52
N LYS A 114 -37.70 17.68 -64.55
CA LYS A 114 -36.39 17.03 -64.71
C LYS A 114 -35.49 17.26 -63.49
N TYR A 115 -35.32 18.50 -63.06
CA TYR A 115 -34.46 18.82 -61.91
C TYR A 115 -35.05 18.36 -60.58
N HIS A 116 -36.38 18.32 -60.46
CA HIS A 116 -37.06 17.76 -59.29
C HIS A 116 -36.77 16.25 -59.14
N ILE A 117 -36.92 15.46 -60.21
CA ILE A 117 -36.63 14.02 -60.21
C ILE A 117 -35.16 13.78 -59.87
N GLU A 118 -34.26 14.52 -60.52
CA GLU A 118 -32.83 14.45 -60.26
C GLU A 118 -32.48 14.74 -58.79
N ALA A 119 -33.02 15.83 -58.23
CA ALA A 119 -32.75 16.21 -56.84
C ALA A 119 -33.30 15.16 -55.86
N HIS A 120 -34.49 14.62 -56.14
CA HIS A 120 -35.12 13.58 -55.33
C HIS A 120 -34.34 12.26 -55.36
N ASP A 121 -33.84 11.83 -56.52
CA ASP A 121 -33.03 10.62 -56.63
C ASP A 121 -31.66 10.79 -55.94
N ASN A 122 -31.00 11.94 -56.11
CA ASN A 122 -29.72 12.21 -55.46
C ASN A 122 -29.83 12.21 -53.94
N ILE A 123 -30.84 12.88 -53.36
CA ILE A 123 -31.00 12.89 -51.90
C ILE A 123 -31.33 11.49 -51.36
N ARG A 124 -32.03 10.63 -52.11
CA ARG A 124 -32.30 9.25 -51.72
C ARG A 124 -31.01 8.43 -51.55
N PHE A 125 -30.07 8.54 -52.49
CA PHE A 125 -28.77 7.87 -52.37
C PHE A 125 -27.92 8.50 -51.26
N LEU A 126 -27.82 9.83 -51.21
CA LEU A 126 -26.98 10.50 -50.23
C LEU A 126 -27.44 10.28 -48.78
N ARG A 127 -28.75 10.15 -48.52
CA ARG A 127 -29.29 9.80 -47.20
C ARG A 127 -28.84 8.42 -46.70
N THR A 128 -28.49 7.49 -47.59
CA THR A 128 -27.91 6.20 -47.16
C THR A 128 -26.52 6.37 -46.52
N LEU A 129 -25.82 7.45 -46.87
CA LEU A 129 -24.47 7.77 -46.37
C LEU A 129 -24.49 8.67 -45.13
N GLU A 130 -25.64 9.24 -44.78
CA GLU A 130 -25.78 10.25 -43.71
C GLU A 130 -25.21 9.77 -42.38
N ARG A 131 -25.53 8.54 -41.98
CA ARG A 131 -25.01 7.94 -40.75
C ARG A 131 -23.48 7.80 -40.77
N HIS A 132 -22.92 7.40 -41.91
CA HIS A 132 -21.47 7.31 -42.05
C HIS A 132 -20.82 8.69 -41.93
N PHE A 133 -21.39 9.72 -42.57
CA PHE A 133 -20.89 11.10 -42.46
C PHE A 133 -21.00 11.65 -41.03
N MET A 134 -22.07 11.33 -40.30
CA MET A 134 -22.19 11.67 -38.88
C MET A 134 -21.12 10.97 -38.04
N ASN A 135 -20.87 9.68 -38.25
CA ASN A 135 -19.79 8.95 -37.57
C ASN A 135 -18.41 9.56 -37.87
N LEU A 136 -18.15 9.98 -39.11
CA LEU A 136 -16.91 10.70 -39.47
C LEU A 136 -16.80 12.10 -38.85
N ALA A 137 -17.92 12.70 -38.46
CA ALA A 137 -17.97 13.98 -37.77
C ALA A 137 -18.00 13.83 -36.24
N ALA A 138 -18.13 12.61 -35.72
CA ALA A 138 -18.28 12.32 -34.30
C ALA A 138 -16.95 12.40 -33.52
N GLY A 139 -16.32 13.58 -33.51
CA GLY A 139 -15.18 13.93 -32.66
C GLY A 139 -13.96 13.00 -32.74
N ALA A 140 -13.08 13.09 -31.72
CA ALA A 140 -11.77 12.42 -31.70
C ALA A 140 -11.82 10.90 -31.41
N ASN A 141 -12.88 10.18 -31.81
CA ASN A 141 -12.97 8.73 -31.69
C ASN A 141 -12.46 8.06 -32.97
N PHE A 142 -11.14 7.86 -33.06
CA PHE A 142 -10.52 7.22 -34.23
C PHE A 142 -10.96 5.77 -34.44
N ALA A 143 -11.27 5.03 -33.36
CA ALA A 143 -11.76 3.66 -33.47
C ALA A 143 -13.09 3.57 -34.24
N LEU A 144 -14.06 4.44 -33.92
CA LEU A 144 -15.33 4.50 -34.64
C LEU A 144 -15.14 4.87 -36.13
N ILE A 145 -14.21 5.78 -36.42
CA ILE A 145 -13.88 6.18 -37.79
C ILE A 145 -13.27 5.00 -38.56
N LEU A 146 -12.35 4.25 -37.94
CA LEU A 146 -11.72 3.06 -38.53
C LEU A 146 -12.75 1.99 -38.90
N GLU A 147 -13.73 1.75 -38.03
CA GLU A 147 -14.84 0.82 -38.30
C GLU A 147 -15.77 1.32 -39.42
N THR A 148 -15.96 2.64 -39.52
CA THR A 148 -16.91 3.23 -40.48
C THR A 148 -16.35 3.32 -41.92
N ILE A 149 -15.04 3.47 -42.10
CA ILE A 149 -14.42 3.71 -43.42
C ILE A 149 -14.69 2.57 -44.42
N PRO A 150 -14.53 1.27 -44.08
CA PRO A 150 -14.82 0.17 -44.99
C PRO A 150 -16.28 0.17 -45.47
N ASP A 151 -17.24 0.24 -44.54
CA ASP A 151 -18.67 0.24 -44.85
C ASP A 151 -19.09 1.46 -45.68
N LEU A 152 -18.47 2.62 -45.42
CA LEU A 152 -18.66 3.82 -46.22
C LEU A 152 -18.16 3.61 -47.65
N MET A 153 -16.99 2.98 -47.83
CA MET A 153 -16.43 2.73 -49.15
C MET A 153 -17.31 1.77 -49.97
N GLU A 154 -17.89 0.74 -49.34
CA GLU A 154 -18.88 -0.15 -49.97
C GLU A 154 -20.15 0.61 -50.36
N SER A 155 -20.66 1.47 -49.49
CA SER A 155 -21.85 2.28 -49.78
C SER A 155 -21.62 3.26 -50.94
N LEU A 156 -20.43 3.86 -51.00
CA LEU A 156 -19.99 4.71 -52.12
C LEU A 156 -19.85 3.91 -53.43
N GLN A 157 -19.40 2.65 -53.37
CA GLN A 157 -19.38 1.76 -54.53
C GLN A 157 -20.79 1.49 -55.06
N ILE A 158 -21.74 1.14 -54.18
CA ILE A 158 -23.13 0.89 -54.57
C ILE A 158 -23.72 2.12 -55.25
N MET A 159 -23.47 3.31 -54.69
CA MET A 159 -23.92 4.56 -55.28
C MET A 159 -23.32 4.81 -56.67
N TRP A 160 -22.03 4.53 -56.87
CA TRP A 160 -21.37 4.65 -58.18
C TRP A 160 -21.92 3.67 -59.22
N MET A 161 -22.32 2.47 -58.79
CA MET A 161 -22.86 1.44 -59.68
C MET A 161 -24.31 1.71 -60.08
N ILE A 162 -25.15 2.24 -59.17
CA ILE A 162 -26.61 2.30 -59.34
C ILE A 162 -27.11 3.72 -59.64
N SER A 163 -26.48 4.76 -59.08
CA SER A 163 -26.95 6.14 -59.26
C SER A 163 -26.74 6.62 -60.70
N LEU A 164 -27.76 7.25 -61.26
CA LEU A 164 -27.70 7.86 -62.60
C LEU A 164 -26.79 9.09 -62.67
N HIS A 165 -26.54 9.74 -61.53
CA HIS A 165 -25.83 11.02 -61.49
C HIS A 165 -24.48 10.94 -60.76
N TYR A 166 -24.37 10.09 -59.73
CA TYR A 166 -23.11 9.86 -58.99
C TYR A 166 -22.23 8.77 -59.60
N ASN A 167 -22.51 8.32 -60.83
CA ASN A 167 -21.67 7.41 -61.63
C ASN A 167 -20.61 8.14 -62.49
N SER A 168 -20.40 9.43 -62.24
CA SER A 168 -19.48 10.29 -63.00
C SER A 168 -18.46 10.96 -62.08
N ASN A 169 -17.26 11.20 -62.63
CA ASN A 169 -16.18 11.85 -61.88
C ASN A 169 -16.54 13.28 -61.42
N GLU A 170 -17.43 13.96 -62.15
CA GLU A 170 -17.84 15.34 -61.85
C GLU A 170 -18.53 15.48 -60.49
N ARG A 171 -19.28 14.46 -60.05
CA ARG A 171 -19.98 14.47 -58.74
C ARG A 171 -19.30 13.63 -57.69
N MET A 172 -18.75 12.48 -58.08
CA MET A 172 -18.16 11.55 -57.12
C MET A 172 -16.85 12.08 -56.53
N VAL A 173 -15.98 12.69 -57.35
CA VAL A 173 -14.69 13.20 -56.87
C VAL A 173 -14.87 14.32 -55.84
N PRO A 174 -15.69 15.37 -56.07
CA PRO A 174 -15.95 16.39 -55.03
C PRO A 174 -16.49 15.81 -53.72
N LEU A 175 -17.37 14.80 -53.77
CA LEU A 175 -17.87 14.15 -52.56
C LEU A 175 -16.76 13.42 -51.81
N MET A 176 -15.93 12.64 -52.51
CA MET A 176 -14.80 11.95 -51.89
C MET A 176 -13.75 12.91 -51.35
N GLU A 177 -13.53 14.06 -51.98
CA GLU A 177 -12.68 15.13 -51.45
C GLU A 177 -13.22 15.70 -50.14
N ARG A 178 -14.54 15.89 -50.02
CA ARG A 178 -15.18 16.33 -48.77
C ARG A 178 -15.01 15.31 -47.65
N ILE A 179 -15.10 14.02 -47.97
CA ILE A 179 -14.85 12.92 -47.03
C ILE A 179 -13.37 12.91 -46.59
N ALA A 180 -12.44 13.00 -47.54
CA ALA A 180 -11.01 13.07 -47.25
C ALA A 180 -10.67 14.31 -46.40
N TRP A 181 -11.32 15.45 -46.68
CA TRP A 181 -11.21 16.66 -45.86
C TRP A 181 -11.68 16.41 -44.42
N GLN A 182 -12.84 15.79 -44.24
CA GLN A 182 -13.41 15.48 -42.92
C GLN A 182 -12.48 14.58 -42.10
N LEU A 183 -11.91 13.54 -42.72
CA LEU A 183 -10.94 12.64 -42.07
C LEU A 183 -9.66 13.39 -41.64
N CYS A 184 -9.13 14.24 -42.53
CA CYS A 184 -7.96 15.07 -42.22
C CYS A 184 -8.27 16.05 -41.08
N GLU A 185 -9.49 16.59 -41.03
CA GLU A 185 -9.91 17.51 -39.98
C GLU A 185 -10.04 16.83 -38.62
N GLN A 186 -10.63 15.63 -38.56
CA GLN A 186 -10.69 14.85 -37.31
C GLN A 186 -9.29 14.52 -36.76
N VAL A 187 -8.35 14.17 -37.64
CA VAL A 187 -6.96 13.92 -37.22
C VAL A 187 -6.28 15.21 -36.74
N ALA A 188 -6.49 16.34 -37.41
CA ALA A 188 -5.93 17.62 -36.99
C ALA A 188 -6.47 18.08 -35.63
N GLN A 189 -7.75 17.82 -35.34
CA GLN A 189 -8.38 18.17 -34.06
C GLN A 189 -8.00 17.20 -32.93
N GLY A 190 -7.88 15.90 -33.23
CA GLY A 190 -7.52 14.88 -32.24
C GLY A 190 -6.03 14.84 -31.89
N ILE A 191 -5.15 15.38 -32.74
CA ILE A 191 -3.70 15.44 -32.51
C ILE A 191 -3.22 16.88 -32.49
N VAL A 192 -3.20 17.47 -31.30
CA VAL A 192 -2.57 18.78 -31.08
C VAL A 192 -1.10 18.56 -30.67
N VAL A 193 -0.18 18.75 -31.62
CA VAL A 193 1.25 18.43 -31.45
C VAL A 193 1.90 19.14 -30.25
N THR A 194 1.47 20.35 -29.95
CA THR A 194 2.02 21.15 -28.84
C THR A 194 1.61 20.63 -27.46
N SER A 195 0.47 19.92 -27.33
CA SER A 195 -0.03 19.41 -26.05
C SER A 195 0.12 17.89 -25.91
N ILE A 196 0.19 17.13 -27.00
CA ILE A 196 0.16 15.65 -26.96
C ILE A 196 1.31 15.03 -26.14
N PHE A 197 2.46 15.71 -26.07
CA PHE A 197 3.61 15.27 -25.27
C PHE A 197 3.48 15.59 -23.76
N ARG A 198 2.45 16.35 -23.35
CA ARG A 198 2.14 16.65 -21.94
C ARG A 198 1.15 15.66 -21.33
N GLU A 199 0.46 14.89 -22.17
CA GLU A 199 -0.49 13.85 -21.76
C GLU A 199 0.22 12.54 -21.38
N ASN A 200 -0.56 11.51 -21.01
CA ASN A 200 -0.03 10.18 -20.78
C ASN A 200 0.61 9.63 -22.06
N ARG A 201 1.90 9.26 -22.00
CA ARG A 201 2.71 8.85 -23.16
C ARG A 201 2.13 7.64 -23.90
N GLU A 202 1.58 6.66 -23.18
CA GLU A 202 1.02 5.44 -23.78
C GLU A 202 -0.29 5.72 -24.54
N GLU A 203 -1.19 6.49 -23.90
CA GLU A 203 -2.46 6.89 -24.51
C GLU A 203 -2.22 7.82 -25.71
N ALA A 204 -1.28 8.78 -25.57
CA ALA A 204 -0.88 9.69 -26.64
C ALA A 204 -0.29 8.93 -27.84
N LYS A 205 0.63 7.98 -27.60
CA LYS A 205 1.20 7.12 -28.64
C LYS A 205 0.13 6.32 -29.37
N THR A 206 -0.79 5.68 -28.63
CA THR A 206 -1.88 4.89 -29.20
C THR A 206 -2.78 5.78 -30.08
N ARG A 207 -3.15 6.96 -29.59
CA ARG A 207 -3.95 7.94 -30.34
C ARG A 207 -3.28 8.38 -31.64
N VAL A 208 -1.96 8.62 -31.62
CA VAL A 208 -1.19 8.97 -32.84
C VAL A 208 -1.18 7.83 -33.86
N LEU A 209 -1.03 6.59 -33.39
CA LEU A 209 -1.02 5.41 -34.26
C LEU A 209 -2.40 5.15 -34.87
N GLU A 210 -3.48 5.29 -34.09
CA GLU A 210 -4.85 5.17 -34.59
C GLU A 210 -5.18 6.25 -35.64
N ALA A 211 -4.79 7.50 -35.39
CA ALA A 211 -5.01 8.58 -36.36
C ALA A 211 -4.23 8.36 -37.67
N LYS A 212 -3.00 7.84 -37.57
CA LYS A 212 -2.24 7.40 -38.75
C LYS A 212 -3.01 6.31 -39.49
N GLN A 213 -3.50 5.32 -38.76
CA GLN A 213 -4.25 4.20 -39.33
C GLN A 213 -5.51 4.68 -40.03
N VAL A 214 -6.26 5.66 -39.50
CA VAL A 214 -7.44 6.25 -40.15
C VAL A 214 -7.12 6.75 -41.56
N LEU A 215 -6.02 7.50 -41.70
CA LEU A 215 -5.61 8.09 -42.98
C LEU A 215 -5.09 7.03 -43.96
N GLU A 216 -4.40 6.00 -43.46
CA GLU A 216 -3.93 4.87 -44.28
C GLU A 216 -5.10 3.96 -44.70
N GLN A 217 -6.06 3.71 -43.81
CA GLN A 217 -7.26 2.90 -44.04
C GLN A 217 -8.11 3.51 -45.17
N TRP A 218 -8.31 4.83 -45.17
CA TRP A 218 -9.01 5.53 -46.25
C TRP A 218 -8.42 5.21 -47.63
N LYS A 219 -7.08 5.23 -47.73
CA LYS A 219 -6.37 4.93 -48.97
C LYS A 219 -6.41 3.45 -49.30
N SER A 220 -6.19 2.56 -48.34
CA SER A 220 -6.20 1.11 -48.57
C SER A 220 -7.59 0.63 -48.99
N SER A 221 -8.65 1.06 -48.31
CA SER A 221 -10.04 0.72 -48.67
C SER A 221 -10.40 1.20 -50.07
N TYR A 222 -9.92 2.38 -50.50
CA TYR A 222 -10.11 2.84 -51.87
C TYR A 222 -9.46 1.90 -52.91
N PHE A 223 -8.20 1.49 -52.69
CA PHE A 223 -7.50 0.61 -53.62
C PHE A 223 -8.04 -0.82 -53.61
N GLU A 224 -8.49 -1.30 -52.45
CA GLU A 224 -9.20 -2.57 -52.33
C GLU A 224 -10.50 -2.53 -53.13
N MET A 225 -11.28 -1.47 -52.97
CA MET A 225 -12.53 -1.26 -53.72
C MET A 225 -12.30 -1.18 -55.23
N ARG A 226 -11.29 -0.41 -55.66
CA ARG A 226 -10.85 -0.36 -57.06
C ARG A 226 -10.56 -1.76 -57.60
N SER A 227 -9.79 -2.55 -56.86
CA SER A 227 -9.44 -3.92 -57.28
C SER A 227 -10.68 -4.81 -57.41
N GLN A 228 -11.68 -4.65 -56.54
CA GLN A 228 -12.94 -5.39 -56.62
C GLN A 228 -13.74 -5.01 -57.88
N ILE A 229 -13.85 -3.71 -58.19
CA ILE A 229 -14.58 -3.22 -59.38
C ILE A 229 -13.87 -3.62 -60.69
N GLU A 230 -12.54 -3.58 -60.73
CA GLU A 230 -11.75 -4.04 -61.87
C GLU A 230 -11.99 -5.54 -62.17
N LYS A 231 -12.09 -6.38 -61.14
CA LYS A 231 -12.42 -7.82 -61.29
C LYS A 231 -13.80 -8.07 -61.90
N LEU A 232 -14.76 -7.19 -61.60
CA LEU A 232 -16.13 -7.28 -62.11
C LEU A 232 -16.26 -6.84 -63.58
N HIS A 233 -15.18 -6.36 -64.22
CA HIS A 233 -15.15 -5.85 -65.60
C HIS A 233 -16.27 -4.84 -65.91
N GLN A 234 -16.70 -4.06 -64.91
CA GLN A 234 -17.80 -3.11 -65.04
C GLN A 234 -17.30 -1.74 -65.51
N THR A 235 -18.00 -1.18 -66.50
CA THR A 235 -17.94 0.25 -66.82
C THR A 235 -19.07 0.96 -66.06
N PRO A 236 -18.83 2.06 -65.32
CA PRO A 236 -17.64 2.94 -65.35
C PRO A 236 -16.51 2.59 -64.36
N HIS A 237 -15.27 2.93 -64.75
CA HIS A 237 -14.04 2.64 -63.99
C HIS A 237 -13.91 3.47 -62.72
N TRP A 238 -13.60 2.82 -61.60
CA TRP A 238 -13.32 3.45 -60.31
C TRP A 238 -11.86 3.93 -60.23
N ASP A 239 -11.54 4.98 -60.98
CA ASP A 239 -10.20 5.61 -60.96
C ASP A 239 -10.33 7.14 -60.90
N PHE A 240 -9.78 7.71 -59.83
CA PHE A 240 -9.91 9.13 -59.50
C PHE A 240 -8.53 9.78 -59.32
N ASP A 241 -8.49 11.11 -59.39
CA ASP A 241 -7.25 11.85 -59.18
C ASP A 241 -6.69 11.62 -57.76
N ARG A 242 -5.54 10.95 -57.71
CA ARG A 242 -4.87 10.54 -56.48
C ARG A 242 -4.33 11.72 -55.68
N ILE A 243 -3.96 12.82 -56.34
CA ILE A 243 -3.42 14.01 -55.66
C ILE A 243 -4.55 14.65 -54.87
N ARG A 244 -5.70 14.86 -55.52
CA ARG A 244 -6.92 15.42 -54.92
C ARG A 244 -7.40 14.64 -53.70
N LEU A 245 -7.37 13.30 -53.77
CA LEU A 245 -7.88 12.44 -52.69
C LEU A 245 -6.86 12.15 -51.57
N PHE A 246 -5.57 12.08 -51.88
CA PHE A 246 -4.60 11.49 -50.95
C PHE A 246 -3.41 12.37 -50.59
N GLU A 247 -3.13 13.50 -51.26
CA GLU A 247 -1.91 14.28 -50.97
C GLU A 247 -1.87 14.75 -49.50
N ARG A 248 -2.97 15.37 -49.04
CA ARG A 248 -3.10 15.85 -47.66
C ARG A 248 -3.07 14.71 -46.65
N SER A 249 -3.86 13.66 -46.85
CA SER A 249 -3.93 12.52 -45.92
C SER A 249 -2.62 11.74 -45.84
N ASN A 250 -1.93 11.51 -46.97
CA ASN A 250 -0.60 10.88 -46.98
C ASN A 250 0.42 11.72 -46.21
N TYR A 251 0.41 13.05 -46.39
CA TYR A 251 1.32 13.92 -45.64
C TYR A 251 1.00 13.90 -44.14
N MET A 252 -0.26 14.01 -43.75
CA MET A 252 -0.66 13.94 -42.35
C MET A 252 -0.32 12.59 -41.71
N ALA A 253 -0.49 11.48 -42.44
CA ALA A 253 -0.06 10.15 -42.00
C ALA A 253 1.45 10.08 -41.78
N SER A 254 2.26 10.74 -42.62
CA SER A 254 3.71 10.83 -42.41
C SER A 254 4.08 11.62 -41.16
N VAL A 255 3.36 12.71 -40.86
CA VAL A 255 3.55 13.48 -39.61
C VAL A 255 3.18 12.63 -38.39
N CYS A 256 2.06 11.90 -38.43
CA CYS A 256 1.70 10.96 -37.35
C CYS A 256 2.72 9.83 -37.21
N GLN A 257 3.27 9.31 -38.32
CA GLN A 257 4.33 8.31 -38.30
C GLN A 257 5.58 8.84 -37.60
N ASP A 258 5.97 10.08 -37.87
CA ASP A 258 7.11 10.73 -37.24
C ASP A 258 6.87 10.94 -35.73
N LEU A 259 5.71 11.46 -35.34
CA LEU A 259 5.31 11.59 -33.93
C LEU A 259 5.33 10.23 -33.20
N GLY A 260 4.84 9.17 -33.85
CA GLY A 260 4.90 7.81 -33.34
C GLY A 260 6.34 7.32 -33.10
N ARG A 261 7.28 7.68 -34.00
CA ARG A 261 8.72 7.41 -33.80
C ARG A 261 9.29 8.18 -32.60
N VAL A 262 8.84 9.43 -32.37
CA VAL A 262 9.25 10.19 -31.19
C VAL A 262 8.82 9.48 -29.90
N PHE A 263 7.55 9.09 -29.79
CA PHE A 263 7.06 8.34 -28.62
C PHE A 263 7.78 7.01 -28.43
N GLN A 264 7.99 6.26 -29.52
CA GLN A 264 8.75 5.00 -29.49
C GLN A 264 10.17 5.20 -28.97
N ALA A 265 10.89 6.23 -29.43
CA ALA A 265 12.25 6.50 -28.98
C ALA A 265 12.30 6.88 -27.49
N LEU A 266 11.34 7.67 -26.99
CA LEU A 266 11.24 8.02 -25.57
C LEU A 266 10.99 6.78 -24.70
N GLU A 267 10.13 5.87 -25.13
CA GLU A 267 9.87 4.61 -24.42
C GLU A 267 11.11 3.73 -24.38
N GLU A 268 11.78 3.54 -25.53
CA GLU A 268 13.01 2.76 -25.64
C GLU A 268 14.12 3.30 -24.73
N PHE A 269 14.32 4.63 -24.66
CA PHE A 269 15.30 5.21 -23.74
C PHE A 269 14.90 5.05 -22.26
N ASN A 270 13.63 5.22 -21.89
CA ASN A 270 13.18 4.98 -20.52
C ASN A 270 13.37 3.51 -20.10
N ASN A 271 13.16 2.58 -21.03
CA ASN A 271 13.40 1.16 -20.81
C ASN A 271 14.89 0.86 -20.60
N VAL A 272 15.78 1.46 -21.41
CA VAL A 272 17.25 1.31 -21.26
C VAL A 272 17.73 1.73 -19.86
N PHE A 273 17.18 2.82 -19.31
CA PHE A 273 17.54 3.32 -17.99
C PHE A 273 16.59 2.81 -16.88
N GLY A 274 16.65 1.50 -16.62
CA GLY A 274 15.88 0.85 -15.54
C GLY A 274 16.14 1.42 -14.13
N PRO A 275 15.33 1.07 -13.12
CA PRO A 275 15.35 1.69 -11.79
C PRO A 275 16.69 1.54 -11.03
N GLU A 276 17.51 0.55 -11.37
CA GLU A 276 18.83 0.35 -10.74
C GLU A 276 19.91 1.31 -11.25
N LEU A 277 19.77 1.83 -12.48
CA LEU A 277 20.69 2.81 -13.08
C LEU A 277 20.27 4.26 -12.76
N LYS A 278 19.05 4.45 -12.23
CA LYS A 278 18.52 5.73 -11.74
C LYS A 278 19.21 6.09 -10.42
N GLY A 279 20.43 6.59 -10.52
CA GLY A 279 21.26 6.96 -9.36
C GLY A 279 22.63 7.54 -9.76
N ASP A 280 23.16 7.16 -10.93
CA ASP A 280 24.37 7.79 -11.48
C ASP A 280 24.02 9.19 -12.04
N ARG A 281 24.82 10.20 -11.69
CA ARG A 281 24.66 11.58 -12.17
C ARG A 281 24.64 11.64 -13.70
N ARG A 282 25.45 10.83 -14.38
CA ARG A 282 25.52 10.80 -15.85
C ARG A 282 24.27 10.23 -16.50
N VAL A 283 23.65 9.23 -15.86
CA VAL A 283 22.37 8.67 -16.33
C VAL A 283 21.26 9.69 -16.12
N ASN A 284 21.28 10.45 -15.02
CA ASN A 284 20.30 11.51 -14.78
C ASN A 284 20.43 12.67 -15.80
N GLU A 285 21.65 13.02 -16.22
CA GLU A 285 21.89 13.99 -17.30
C GLU A 285 21.35 13.48 -18.64
N LEU A 286 21.61 12.22 -18.99
CA LEU A 286 21.06 11.61 -20.22
C LEU A 286 19.53 11.52 -20.18
N LEU A 287 18.94 11.19 -19.04
CA LEU A 287 17.48 11.19 -18.86
C LEU A 287 16.88 12.58 -18.99
N LYS A 288 17.58 13.62 -18.54
CA LYS A 288 17.16 15.01 -18.73
C LYS A 288 17.15 15.35 -20.22
N GLU A 289 18.22 15.05 -20.96
CA GLU A 289 18.29 15.27 -22.41
C GLU A 289 17.21 14.49 -23.16
N VAL A 290 16.94 13.24 -22.79
CA VAL A 290 15.84 12.43 -23.37
C VAL A 290 14.48 13.09 -23.12
N ASN A 291 14.24 13.65 -21.94
CA ASN A 291 13.00 14.37 -21.66
C ASN A 291 12.94 15.72 -22.38
N GLU A 292 14.08 16.32 -22.74
CA GLU A 292 14.15 17.57 -23.51
C GLU A 292 13.92 17.34 -25.02
N LEU A 293 14.01 16.09 -25.52
CA LEU A 293 13.72 15.76 -26.93
C LEU A 293 12.32 16.17 -27.39
N VAL A 294 11.36 16.34 -26.49
CA VAL A 294 10.00 16.77 -26.84
C VAL A 294 9.84 18.28 -26.96
N LEU A 295 10.78 19.09 -26.45
CA LEU A 295 10.66 20.56 -26.43
C LEU A 295 10.52 21.16 -27.84
N PRO A 296 11.32 20.75 -28.86
CA PRO A 296 11.16 21.28 -30.21
C PRO A 296 9.77 21.03 -30.81
N PHE A 297 9.07 19.98 -30.35
CA PHE A 297 7.71 19.65 -30.78
C PHE A 297 6.64 20.42 -29.98
N GLN A 298 6.92 20.75 -28.71
CA GLN A 298 6.02 21.56 -27.89
C GLN A 298 6.04 23.04 -28.27
N ASP A 299 7.19 23.53 -28.74
CA ASP A 299 7.43 24.95 -29.10
C ASP A 299 7.12 25.27 -30.57
N VAL A 300 6.50 24.33 -31.30
CA VAL A 300 6.14 24.54 -32.71
C VAL A 300 5.10 25.65 -32.84
N THR A 301 5.43 26.69 -33.61
CA THR A 301 4.58 27.88 -33.82
C THR A 301 3.67 27.80 -35.06
N PHE A 302 3.77 26.72 -35.83
CA PHE A 302 2.98 26.48 -37.05
C PHE A 302 2.19 25.18 -36.97
N ASN A 303 1.19 24.99 -37.83
CA ASN A 303 0.46 23.71 -37.91
C ASN A 303 1.29 22.65 -38.66
N PRO A 304 1.76 21.56 -38.02
CA PRO A 304 2.57 20.52 -38.66
C PRO A 304 1.86 19.79 -39.80
N PHE A 305 0.53 19.69 -39.74
CA PHE A 305 -0.30 19.05 -40.75
C PHE A 305 -0.51 19.90 -42.01
N SER A 306 -0.03 21.15 -42.03
CA SER A 306 -0.08 21.98 -43.24
C SER A 306 1.04 21.59 -44.22
N ILE A 307 0.67 21.21 -45.44
CA ILE A 307 1.60 20.84 -46.52
C ILE A 307 2.60 21.99 -46.81
N SER A 308 2.16 23.24 -46.66
CA SER A 308 3.00 24.43 -46.86
C SER A 308 4.21 24.51 -45.92
N LYS A 309 4.15 23.86 -44.75
CA LYS A 309 5.21 23.84 -43.73
C LYS A 309 5.97 22.52 -43.69
N LYS A 310 5.81 21.66 -44.70
CA LYS A 310 6.49 20.36 -44.81
C LYS A 310 8.02 20.44 -44.75
N ALA A 311 8.63 21.50 -45.27
CA ALA A 311 10.07 21.70 -45.18
C ALA A 311 10.51 21.99 -43.74
N SER A 312 9.79 22.86 -43.03
CA SER A 312 10.05 23.18 -41.62
C SER A 312 9.87 21.97 -40.70
N TRP A 313 8.82 21.15 -40.91
CA TRP A 313 8.63 19.91 -40.17
C TRP A 313 9.79 18.92 -40.38
N ARG A 314 10.24 18.74 -41.62
CA ARG A 314 11.38 17.88 -41.94
C ARG A 314 12.67 18.30 -41.24
N MET A 315 12.91 19.59 -41.07
CA MET A 315 14.08 20.06 -40.31
C MET A 315 14.00 19.65 -38.84
N ILE A 316 12.85 19.80 -38.19
CA ILE A 316 12.66 19.39 -36.79
C ILE A 316 12.91 17.88 -36.61
N ILE A 317 12.40 17.06 -37.53
CA ILE A 317 12.63 15.61 -37.50
C ILE A 317 14.10 15.26 -37.73
N GLN A 318 14.79 15.94 -38.66
CA GLN A 318 16.21 15.72 -38.89
C GLN A 318 17.05 16.09 -37.65
N ASP A 319 16.74 17.21 -36.99
CA ASP A 319 17.42 17.63 -35.76
C ASP A 319 17.16 16.64 -34.61
N PHE A 320 15.94 16.10 -34.52
CA PHE A 320 15.59 15.04 -33.59
C PHE A 320 16.37 13.75 -33.85
N GLU A 321 16.47 13.30 -35.10
CA GLU A 321 17.26 12.12 -35.49
C GLU A 321 18.74 12.30 -35.16
N ASN A 322 19.31 13.47 -35.46
CA ASN A 322 20.70 13.81 -35.11
C ASN A 322 20.94 13.81 -33.59
N THR A 323 19.99 14.35 -32.81
CA THR A 323 20.07 14.38 -31.35
C THR A 323 19.98 12.96 -30.78
N ILE A 324 19.12 12.12 -31.33
CA ILE A 324 19.01 10.70 -30.98
C ILE A 324 20.32 9.96 -31.24
N GLU A 325 20.95 10.14 -32.41
CA GLU A 325 22.23 9.50 -32.71
C GLU A 325 23.32 9.91 -31.73
N ASN A 326 23.31 11.17 -31.28
CA ASN A 326 24.24 11.65 -30.26
C ASN A 326 23.98 11.01 -28.88
N ILE A 327 22.71 10.89 -28.47
CA ILE A 327 22.34 10.20 -27.23
C ILE A 327 22.73 8.72 -27.31
N ASP A 328 22.46 8.04 -28.43
CA ASP A 328 22.84 6.65 -28.67
C ASP A 328 24.37 6.46 -28.51
N LYS A 329 25.19 7.36 -29.06
CA LYS A 329 26.66 7.34 -28.88
C LYS A 329 27.08 7.49 -27.42
N ARG A 330 26.49 8.44 -26.69
CA ARG A 330 26.80 8.65 -25.26
C ARG A 330 26.37 7.48 -24.38
N VAL A 331 25.25 6.83 -24.71
CA VAL A 331 24.84 5.59 -24.04
C VAL A 331 25.83 4.47 -24.31
N ILE A 332 26.29 4.33 -25.56
CA ILE A 332 27.35 3.38 -25.92
C ILE A 332 28.64 3.66 -25.13
N ASP A 333 29.08 4.92 -25.04
CA ASP A 333 30.27 5.32 -24.27
C ASP A 333 30.11 5.01 -22.77
N PHE A 334 28.91 5.22 -22.22
CA PHE A 334 28.59 4.88 -20.83
C PHE A 334 28.63 3.37 -20.59
N VAL A 335 28.08 2.59 -21.52
CA VAL A 335 28.15 1.13 -21.49
C VAL A 335 29.60 0.66 -21.52
N ASP A 336 30.43 1.22 -22.41
CA ASP A 336 31.86 0.91 -22.51
C ASP A 336 32.62 1.22 -21.24
N LEU A 337 32.39 2.39 -20.64
CA LEU A 337 33.01 2.74 -19.38
C LEU A 337 32.57 1.80 -18.24
N SER A 338 31.29 1.46 -18.18
CA SER A 338 30.75 0.53 -17.19
C SER A 338 31.42 -0.84 -17.33
N PHE A 339 31.59 -1.36 -18.55
CA PHE A 339 32.30 -2.61 -18.80
C PHE A 339 33.79 -2.53 -18.45
N ASN A 340 34.46 -1.40 -18.67
CA ASN A 340 35.87 -1.21 -18.31
C ASN A 340 36.10 -1.22 -16.78
N THR A 341 35.10 -0.86 -15.98
CA THR A 341 35.19 -0.92 -14.51
C THR A 341 34.97 -2.32 -13.93
N LEU A 342 34.40 -3.25 -14.71
CA LEU A 342 34.08 -4.59 -14.25
C LEU A 342 35.28 -5.52 -14.46
N HIS A 343 36.03 -5.76 -13.37
CA HIS A 343 37.19 -6.65 -13.38
C HIS A 343 36.85 -8.15 -13.54
N PHE A 344 35.58 -8.53 -13.31
CA PHE A 344 35.14 -9.93 -13.31
C PHE A 344 34.08 -10.21 -14.39
N SER A 345 34.29 -11.27 -15.15
CA SER A 345 33.45 -11.76 -16.24
C SER A 345 32.01 -12.05 -15.82
N ALA A 346 31.80 -12.52 -14.58
CA ALA A 346 30.47 -12.78 -14.02
C ALA A 346 29.63 -11.51 -13.84
N ALA A 347 30.21 -10.45 -13.29
CA ALA A 347 29.50 -9.20 -13.06
C ALA A 347 29.20 -8.49 -14.39
N ALA A 348 30.12 -8.57 -15.34
CA ALA A 348 29.91 -8.10 -16.71
C ALA A 348 28.76 -8.85 -17.41
N PHE A 349 28.69 -10.18 -17.25
CA PHE A 349 27.60 -10.97 -17.81
C PHE A 349 26.23 -10.67 -17.17
N GLU A 350 26.16 -10.50 -15.85
CA GLU A 350 24.91 -10.11 -15.16
C GLU A 350 24.41 -8.74 -15.64
N LEU A 351 25.29 -7.75 -15.77
CA LEU A 351 24.95 -6.44 -16.31
C LEU A 351 24.43 -6.56 -17.74
N LEU A 352 25.08 -7.37 -18.57
CA LEU A 352 24.68 -7.58 -19.96
C LEU A 352 23.29 -8.26 -20.03
N GLN A 353 23.04 -9.30 -19.23
CA GLN A 353 21.74 -9.97 -19.19
C GLN A 353 20.60 -9.01 -18.79
N LYS A 354 20.89 -8.01 -17.93
CA LYS A 354 19.93 -6.95 -17.60
C LYS A 354 19.60 -6.10 -18.82
N PHE A 355 20.59 -5.72 -19.64
CA PHE A 355 20.34 -5.00 -20.89
C PHE A 355 19.62 -5.84 -21.96
N GLN A 356 19.80 -7.16 -21.97
CA GLN A 356 19.13 -8.06 -22.93
C GLN A 356 17.64 -8.29 -22.62
N LYS A 357 17.25 -8.23 -21.34
CA LYS A 357 15.84 -8.39 -20.92
C LYS A 357 14.96 -7.18 -21.24
N ILE A 358 15.57 -6.08 -21.69
CA ILE A 358 14.91 -4.81 -21.98
C ILE A 358 14.85 -4.66 -23.50
N SER A 359 13.70 -4.25 -24.05
CA SER A 359 13.57 -3.90 -25.48
C SER A 359 14.40 -2.65 -25.77
N THR A 360 15.65 -2.87 -26.21
CA THR A 360 16.61 -1.78 -26.46
C THR A 360 16.65 -1.38 -27.93
N ARG A 361 17.11 -0.14 -28.19
CA ARG A 361 17.39 0.37 -29.53
C ARG A 361 18.39 -0.51 -30.26
N LYS A 362 18.21 -0.66 -31.58
CA LYS A 362 19.05 -1.50 -32.45
C LYS A 362 20.55 -1.18 -32.35
N ALA A 363 20.92 0.10 -32.28
CA ALA A 363 22.32 0.54 -32.17
C ALA A 363 22.98 0.02 -30.89
N ILE A 364 22.30 0.18 -29.75
CA ILE A 364 22.76 -0.28 -28.44
C ILE A 364 22.81 -1.81 -28.40
N ASN A 365 21.78 -2.50 -28.91
CA ASN A 365 21.74 -3.95 -28.93
C ASN A 365 22.88 -4.54 -29.78
N ASN A 366 23.16 -3.97 -30.96
CA ASN A 366 24.29 -4.37 -31.78
C ASN A 366 25.64 -4.15 -31.08
N HIS A 367 25.76 -3.08 -30.29
CA HIS A 367 26.96 -2.82 -29.50
C HIS A 367 27.13 -3.83 -28.35
N LEU A 368 26.05 -4.10 -27.60
CA LEU A 368 26.03 -5.12 -26.54
C LEU A 368 26.37 -6.52 -27.09
N LYS A 369 25.91 -6.86 -28.30
CA LYS A 369 26.29 -8.10 -29.00
C LYS A 369 27.79 -8.21 -29.20
N ARG A 370 28.48 -7.12 -29.54
CA ARG A 370 29.95 -7.11 -29.67
C ARG A 370 30.64 -7.29 -28.31
N LYS A 371 30.11 -6.68 -27.25
CA LYS A 371 30.65 -6.81 -25.88
C LYS A 371 30.61 -8.23 -25.31
N PHE A 372 29.76 -9.12 -25.80
CA PHE A 372 29.84 -10.53 -25.42
C PHE A 372 31.22 -11.16 -25.73
N ASN A 373 31.80 -10.83 -26.89
CA ASN A 373 33.11 -11.36 -27.27
C ASN A 373 34.22 -10.84 -26.36
N ASP A 374 34.13 -9.57 -25.94
CA ASP A 374 35.06 -8.96 -24.98
C ASP A 374 34.97 -9.66 -23.62
N ILE A 375 33.76 -9.95 -23.13
CA ILE A 375 33.53 -10.66 -21.87
C ILE A 375 34.05 -12.10 -21.93
N LEU A 376 33.85 -12.80 -23.05
CA LEU A 376 34.41 -14.14 -23.24
C LEU A 376 35.94 -14.13 -23.23
N THR A 377 36.55 -13.13 -23.86
CA THR A 377 38.02 -12.95 -23.84
C THR A 377 38.52 -12.73 -22.41
N GLN A 378 37.82 -11.91 -21.63
CA GLN A 378 38.15 -11.70 -20.22
C GLN A 378 37.95 -12.97 -19.38
N TYR A 379 36.90 -13.76 -19.66
CA TYR A 379 36.69 -15.04 -19.02
C TYR A 379 37.83 -16.03 -19.33
N CYS A 380 38.31 -16.10 -20.58
CA CYS A 380 39.48 -16.92 -20.92
C CYS A 380 40.71 -16.54 -20.09
N ARG A 381 41.00 -15.23 -19.93
CA ARG A 381 42.09 -14.76 -19.07
C ARG A 381 41.91 -15.15 -17.60
N GLU A 382 40.68 -15.13 -17.09
CA GLU A 382 40.40 -15.61 -15.73
C GLU A 382 40.65 -17.11 -15.58
N VAL A 383 40.30 -17.91 -16.58
CA VAL A 383 40.60 -19.36 -16.60
C VAL A 383 42.10 -19.60 -16.66
N ASP A 384 42.84 -18.85 -17.48
CA ASP A 384 44.29 -18.95 -17.57
C ASP A 384 44.95 -18.59 -16.23
N SER A 385 44.52 -17.50 -15.58
CA SER A 385 45.01 -17.11 -14.25
C SER A 385 44.72 -18.17 -13.18
N ILE A 386 43.53 -18.79 -13.19
CA ILE A 386 43.22 -19.90 -12.27
C ILE A 386 44.10 -21.13 -12.57
N SER A 387 44.44 -21.36 -13.83
CA SER A 387 45.35 -22.44 -14.25
C SER A 387 46.77 -22.18 -13.76
N GLU A 388 47.25 -20.95 -13.84
CA GLU A 388 48.55 -20.53 -13.29
C GLU A 388 48.61 -20.71 -11.76
N ILE A 389 47.56 -20.29 -11.03
CA ILE A 389 47.45 -20.50 -9.58
C ILE A 389 47.46 -21.99 -9.25
N PHE A 390 46.76 -22.81 -10.04
CA PHE A 390 46.74 -24.25 -9.84
C PHE A 390 48.13 -24.86 -10.01
N GLU A 391 48.86 -24.53 -11.08
CA GLU A 391 50.21 -25.07 -11.32
C GLU A 391 51.23 -24.57 -10.29
N ALA A 392 51.10 -23.34 -9.80
CA ALA A 392 52.01 -22.77 -8.80
C ALA A 392 51.82 -23.38 -7.40
N GLU A 393 50.58 -23.68 -7.00
CA GLU A 393 50.24 -24.13 -5.64
C GLU A 393 49.90 -25.62 -5.52
N LYS A 394 50.00 -26.41 -6.61
CA LYS A 394 49.63 -27.85 -6.60
C LYS A 394 50.40 -28.69 -5.59
N ASP A 395 51.64 -28.33 -5.28
CA ASP A 395 52.48 -29.09 -4.34
C ASP A 395 52.20 -28.70 -2.88
N HIS A 396 51.83 -27.44 -2.63
CA HIS A 396 51.49 -26.88 -1.32
C HIS A 396 50.29 -25.92 -1.42
N PRO A 397 49.05 -26.44 -1.47
CA PRO A 397 47.87 -25.62 -1.62
C PRO A 397 47.61 -24.78 -0.36
N GLN A 398 47.04 -23.58 -0.53
CA GLN A 398 46.68 -22.73 0.60
C GLN A 398 45.49 -23.32 1.39
N LEU A 399 45.78 -23.95 2.53
CA LEU A 399 44.78 -24.54 3.41
C LEU A 399 44.31 -23.56 4.48
N THR A 400 43.05 -23.64 4.90
CA THR A 400 42.57 -22.84 6.02
C THR A 400 43.08 -23.41 7.35
N LYS A 401 43.21 -22.57 8.40
CA LYS A 401 43.68 -23.04 9.72
C LYS A 401 42.79 -24.19 10.20
N ASN A 402 43.40 -25.35 10.50
CA ASN A 402 42.79 -26.61 10.94
C ASN A 402 42.28 -27.55 9.82
N GLU A 403 42.55 -27.27 8.54
CA GLU A 403 42.29 -28.24 7.46
C GLU A 403 43.44 -29.25 7.33
N PRO A 404 43.11 -30.54 7.09
CA PRO A 404 44.13 -31.56 6.95
C PRO A 404 44.72 -31.55 5.52
N PRO A 405 45.99 -31.97 5.34
CA PRO A 405 46.77 -31.73 4.13
C PRO A 405 46.17 -32.30 2.84
N VAL A 406 45.60 -33.51 2.87
CA VAL A 406 45.08 -34.21 1.69
C VAL A 406 43.67 -33.76 1.35
N ALA A 407 42.73 -33.81 2.31
CA ALA A 407 41.36 -33.41 2.04
C ALA A 407 41.25 -31.89 1.78
N GLY A 408 42.12 -31.10 2.41
CA GLY A 408 42.28 -29.67 2.13
C GLY A 408 42.74 -29.40 0.69
N ALA A 409 43.73 -30.15 0.21
CA ALA A 409 44.22 -30.06 -1.16
C ALA A 409 43.13 -30.40 -2.19
N ILE A 410 42.36 -31.47 -1.94
CA ILE A 410 41.23 -31.87 -2.79
C ILE A 410 40.12 -30.80 -2.77
N ARG A 411 39.79 -30.26 -1.59
CA ARG A 411 38.80 -29.19 -1.45
C ARG A 411 39.21 -27.92 -2.21
N TRP A 412 40.49 -27.53 -2.12
CA TRP A 412 41.07 -26.40 -2.85
C TRP A 412 40.95 -26.59 -4.37
N ALA A 413 41.34 -27.75 -4.90
CA ALA A 413 41.19 -28.07 -6.32
C ALA A 413 39.70 -28.03 -6.76
N ARG A 414 38.79 -28.59 -5.96
CA ARG A 414 37.34 -28.50 -6.20
C ARG A 414 36.81 -27.08 -6.17
N ALA A 415 37.37 -26.21 -5.33
CA ALA A 415 36.96 -24.81 -5.23
C ALA A 415 37.35 -24.04 -6.49
N LEU A 416 38.57 -24.25 -7.01
CA LEU A 416 39.00 -23.69 -8.30
C LEU A 416 38.14 -24.19 -9.46
N ALA A 417 37.88 -25.50 -9.53
CA ALA A 417 36.99 -26.08 -10.54
C ALA A 417 35.56 -25.51 -10.46
N ARG A 418 35.01 -25.34 -9.25
CA ARG A 418 33.68 -24.75 -9.04
C ARG A 418 33.65 -23.28 -9.44
N ARG A 419 34.71 -22.51 -9.18
CA ARG A 419 34.81 -21.10 -9.57
C ARG A 419 34.68 -20.97 -11.08
N ILE A 420 35.47 -21.72 -11.85
CA ILE A 420 35.41 -21.80 -13.32
C ILE A 420 34.02 -22.26 -13.80
N LYS A 421 33.46 -23.31 -13.18
CA LYS A 421 32.17 -23.86 -13.58
C LYS A 421 31.00 -22.88 -13.34
N LYS A 422 31.01 -22.16 -12.22
CA LYS A 422 29.96 -21.18 -11.87
C LYS A 422 29.95 -20.03 -12.88
N THR A 423 31.11 -19.59 -13.33
CA THR A 423 31.27 -18.51 -14.31
C THR A 423 30.84 -18.92 -15.72
N ILE A 424 31.09 -20.16 -16.18
CA ILE A 424 30.73 -20.60 -17.56
C ILE A 424 29.26 -21.00 -17.75
N LEU A 425 28.60 -21.49 -16.70
CA LEU A 425 27.21 -22.00 -16.75
C LEU A 425 26.20 -21.00 -17.35
N PRO A 426 26.24 -19.69 -17.02
CA PRO A 426 25.38 -18.69 -17.65
C PRO A 426 25.66 -18.48 -19.15
N PHE A 427 26.92 -18.52 -19.60
CA PHE A 427 27.28 -18.37 -21.01
C PHE A 427 26.77 -19.52 -21.88
N LEU A 428 26.75 -20.75 -21.34
CA LEU A 428 26.25 -21.94 -22.05
C LEU A 428 24.73 -21.94 -22.28
N LYS A 429 23.97 -21.06 -21.61
CA LYS A 429 22.51 -20.93 -21.80
C LYS A 429 22.14 -20.07 -23.02
N VAL A 430 23.09 -19.36 -23.63
CA VAL A 430 22.85 -18.48 -24.78
C VAL A 430 23.21 -19.24 -26.08
N PRO A 431 22.22 -19.55 -26.95
CA PRO A 431 22.45 -20.38 -28.14
C PRO A 431 23.47 -19.81 -29.13
N GLU A 432 23.55 -18.48 -29.26
CA GLU A 432 24.53 -17.79 -30.13
C GLU A 432 26.00 -18.06 -29.70
N MET A 433 26.26 -18.49 -28.46
CA MET A 433 27.61 -18.63 -27.88
C MET A 433 28.19 -20.05 -27.94
N LEU A 434 27.33 -21.08 -28.10
CA LEU A 434 27.74 -22.50 -28.15
C LEU A 434 28.62 -22.85 -29.37
N ASN A 435 28.62 -21.99 -30.39
CA ASN A 435 29.34 -22.19 -31.65
C ASN A 435 30.72 -21.53 -31.69
N SER A 436 31.15 -20.84 -30.62
CA SER A 436 32.47 -20.20 -30.56
C SER A 436 33.57 -21.21 -30.21
N GLU A 437 34.67 -21.26 -30.97
CA GLU A 437 35.84 -22.14 -30.71
C GLU A 437 36.36 -21.99 -29.26
N GLN A 438 36.23 -20.80 -28.67
CA GLN A 438 36.65 -20.48 -27.31
C GLN A 438 35.90 -21.27 -26.23
N THR A 439 34.63 -21.65 -26.45
CA THR A 439 33.89 -22.49 -25.48
C THR A 439 34.34 -23.95 -25.47
N SER A 440 35.06 -24.42 -26.50
CA SER A 440 35.62 -25.77 -26.54
C SER A 440 36.87 -25.90 -25.65
N LEU A 441 37.74 -24.88 -25.64
CA LEU A 441 38.97 -24.84 -24.83
C LEU A 441 38.67 -24.90 -23.32
N VAL A 442 37.58 -24.27 -22.89
CA VAL A 442 37.13 -24.24 -21.48
C VAL A 442 36.65 -25.62 -20.99
N LYS A 443 36.21 -26.52 -21.89
CA LYS A 443 35.77 -27.87 -21.52
C LYS A 443 36.92 -28.80 -21.12
N HIS A 444 38.17 -28.46 -21.45
CA HIS A 444 39.33 -29.33 -21.23
C HIS A 444 40.02 -29.18 -19.87
N PHE A 445 39.63 -28.22 -19.02
CA PHE A 445 40.22 -28.06 -17.69
C PHE A 445 39.61 -29.05 -16.67
N THR A 446 40.09 -30.30 -16.67
CA THR A 446 39.65 -31.34 -15.72
C THR A 446 40.67 -31.59 -14.61
N LEU A 447 40.50 -30.91 -13.48
CA LEU A 447 41.23 -31.14 -12.21
C LEU A 447 40.96 -32.51 -11.55
N LYS A 448 40.15 -33.37 -12.19
CA LYS A 448 39.79 -34.70 -11.67
C LYS A 448 40.99 -35.63 -11.48
N GLY A 449 42.01 -35.53 -12.35
CA GLY A 449 43.21 -36.37 -12.24
C GLY A 449 44.02 -36.11 -10.96
N TYR A 450 44.08 -34.85 -10.53
CA TYR A 450 44.76 -34.46 -9.29
C TYR A 450 44.04 -34.98 -8.04
N GLU A 451 42.70 -34.95 -8.03
CA GLU A 451 41.90 -35.50 -6.92
C GLU A 451 42.14 -37.00 -6.72
N THR A 452 42.18 -37.77 -7.82
CA THR A 452 42.38 -39.22 -7.78
C THR A 452 43.76 -39.59 -7.21
N ILE A 453 44.82 -38.95 -7.70
CA ILE A 453 46.20 -39.26 -7.27
C ILE A 453 46.41 -38.95 -5.78
N LYS A 454 45.91 -37.81 -5.28
CA LYS A 454 46.06 -37.44 -3.86
C LYS A 454 45.26 -38.36 -2.93
N TYR A 455 44.08 -38.79 -3.35
CA TYR A 455 43.25 -39.74 -2.58
C TYR A 455 43.88 -41.13 -2.52
N GLU A 456 44.38 -41.66 -3.64
CA GLU A 456 45.04 -42.98 -3.69
C GLU A 456 46.31 -43.02 -2.82
N SER A 457 47.14 -41.97 -2.90
CA SER A 457 48.34 -41.84 -2.07
C SER A 457 48.03 -41.81 -0.56
N TRP A 458 46.92 -41.17 -0.16
CA TRP A 458 46.50 -41.15 1.25
C TRP A 458 45.99 -42.49 1.74
N LEU A 459 45.28 -43.24 0.88
CA LEU A 459 44.72 -44.54 1.21
C LEU A 459 45.83 -45.54 1.57
N GLU A 460 46.87 -45.63 0.74
CA GLU A 460 48.02 -46.51 0.98
C GLU A 460 48.79 -46.15 2.26
N GLU A 461 49.03 -44.86 2.48
CA GLU A 461 49.78 -44.38 3.65
C GLU A 461 49.00 -44.57 4.96
N THR A 462 47.69 -44.35 4.93
CA THR A 462 46.79 -44.48 6.09
C THR A 462 46.64 -45.94 6.51
N GLU A 463 46.45 -46.86 5.57
CA GLU A 463 46.37 -48.30 5.87
C GLU A 463 47.68 -48.84 6.46
N GLY A 464 48.83 -48.41 5.94
CA GLY A 464 50.15 -48.78 6.47
C GLY A 464 50.43 -48.24 7.88
N LYS A 465 50.12 -46.95 8.14
CA LYS A 465 50.39 -46.30 9.44
C LYS A 465 49.45 -46.79 10.55
N LEU A 466 48.16 -46.97 10.27
CA LEU A 466 47.15 -47.44 11.25
C LEU A 466 47.49 -48.83 11.81
N LEU A 467 47.96 -49.76 10.97
CA LEU A 467 48.36 -51.11 11.40
C LEU A 467 49.50 -51.11 12.44
N SER A 468 50.40 -50.12 12.37
CA SER A 468 51.56 -50.02 13.27
C SER A 468 51.24 -49.34 14.61
N LEU A 469 50.33 -48.36 14.63
CA LEU A 469 50.06 -47.49 15.79
C LEU A 469 49.05 -48.08 16.79
N MET A 470 48.29 -49.11 16.40
CA MET A 470 47.11 -49.61 17.15
C MET A 470 47.39 -50.71 18.20
N LYS A 471 48.65 -50.94 18.61
CA LYS A 471 49.00 -51.92 19.67
C LYS A 471 48.74 -51.44 21.11
N LYS A 472 48.22 -50.22 21.35
CA LYS A 472 47.98 -49.63 22.69
C LYS A 472 46.50 -49.71 23.13
N LYS A 473 46.21 -49.45 24.43
CA LYS A 473 44.85 -49.48 25.01
C LYS A 473 43.97 -48.31 24.52
N LEU A 474 42.64 -48.51 24.46
CA LEU A 474 41.66 -47.62 23.78
C LEU A 474 41.41 -46.26 24.47
N LEU A 475 41.30 -46.18 25.79
CA LEU A 475 40.98 -44.94 26.53
C LEU A 475 41.88 -44.76 27.76
N THR A 476 42.21 -43.51 28.09
CA THR A 476 42.94 -43.13 29.31
C THR A 476 42.11 -42.12 30.10
N ALA A 477 41.81 -42.46 31.35
CA ALA A 477 41.15 -41.57 32.30
C ALA A 477 42.22 -40.76 33.05
N LYS A 478 42.20 -39.42 32.92
CA LYS A 478 43.01 -38.52 33.75
C LYS A 478 42.12 -37.93 34.85
N LYS A 479 42.50 -38.13 36.12
CA LYS A 479 41.95 -37.38 37.25
C LYS A 479 42.63 -36.02 37.26
N ILE A 480 41.87 -34.93 37.29
CA ILE A 480 42.40 -33.57 37.43
C ILE A 480 42.10 -33.15 38.87
N GLU A 481 43.15 -33.04 39.69
CA GLU A 481 43.05 -32.45 41.03
C GLU A 481 43.20 -30.92 40.91
N GLU A 482 42.16 -30.24 40.43
CA GLU A 482 42.08 -28.78 40.59
C GLU A 482 40.61 -28.31 40.62
N VAL A 483 40.23 -27.81 41.79
CA VAL A 483 39.01 -27.05 42.17
C VAL A 483 37.65 -27.76 41.97
N VAL A 484 37.19 -28.38 43.07
CA VAL A 484 35.79 -28.74 43.45
C VAL A 484 35.02 -29.72 42.53
N ARG A 485 35.54 -30.10 41.36
CA ARG A 485 34.87 -31.08 40.48
C ARG A 485 35.65 -32.39 40.46
N ASP A 486 35.13 -33.43 41.09
CA ASP A 486 35.63 -34.81 40.95
C ASP A 486 35.16 -35.41 39.60
N ASN A 487 35.40 -34.68 38.49
CA ASN A 487 35.00 -35.08 37.14
C ASN A 487 36.16 -35.79 36.43
N VAL A 488 35.94 -37.06 36.08
CA VAL A 488 36.89 -37.84 35.28
C VAL A 488 36.81 -37.38 33.83
N LYS A 489 37.88 -36.74 33.32
CA LYS A 489 37.96 -36.39 31.90
C LYS A 489 38.46 -37.58 31.10
N TYR A 490 37.62 -38.09 30.20
CA TYR A 490 37.98 -39.21 29.34
C TYR A 490 38.73 -38.70 28.11
N THR A 491 39.92 -39.24 27.85
CA THR A 491 40.72 -38.91 26.68
C THR A 491 41.14 -40.17 25.95
N VAL A 492 41.07 -40.15 24.62
CA VAL A 492 41.52 -41.26 23.78
C VAL A 492 43.06 -41.25 23.74
N ASN A 493 43.68 -42.42 23.89
CA ASN A 493 45.15 -42.55 23.95
C ASN A 493 45.75 -42.49 22.54
N PHE A 494 45.90 -41.28 21.98
CA PHE A 494 46.43 -41.10 20.63
C PHE A 494 47.88 -40.60 20.61
N ALA A 495 48.65 -41.11 19.66
CA ALA A 495 49.79 -40.40 19.10
C ALA A 495 49.25 -39.29 18.16
N PRO A 496 49.89 -38.11 18.05
CA PRO A 496 49.38 -36.96 17.29
C PRO A 496 49.03 -37.28 15.83
N GLU A 497 49.69 -38.27 15.23
CA GLU A 497 49.48 -38.77 13.88
C GLU A 497 48.08 -39.37 13.66
N ILE A 498 47.44 -39.90 14.70
CA ILE A 498 46.08 -40.46 14.60
C ILE A 498 45.02 -39.35 14.54
N LYS A 499 45.27 -38.19 15.17
CA LYS A 499 44.36 -37.03 15.07
C LYS A 499 44.29 -36.48 13.66
N GLU A 500 45.43 -36.46 12.96
CA GLU A 500 45.51 -36.07 11.56
C GLU A 500 44.69 -37.03 10.68
N ILE A 501 44.86 -38.34 10.86
CA ILE A 501 44.09 -39.38 10.14
C ILE A 501 42.58 -39.27 10.42
N ILE A 502 42.16 -38.97 11.65
CA ILE A 502 40.75 -38.75 12.00
C ILE A 502 40.19 -37.52 11.29
N SER A 503 40.97 -36.43 11.27
CA SER A 503 40.56 -35.21 10.56
C SER A 503 40.43 -35.48 9.05
N GLU A 504 41.41 -36.13 8.43
CA GLU A 504 41.36 -36.51 7.00
C GLU A 504 40.15 -37.38 6.68
N THR A 505 39.91 -38.42 7.49
CA THR A 505 38.78 -39.34 7.33
C THR A 505 37.44 -38.62 7.30
N ASN A 506 37.22 -37.67 8.22
CA ASN A 506 35.95 -36.93 8.29
C ASN A 506 35.75 -36.02 7.07
N TYR A 507 36.79 -35.31 6.63
CA TYR A 507 36.69 -34.43 5.47
C TYR A 507 36.53 -35.23 4.17
N LEU A 508 37.20 -36.38 4.02
CA LEU A 508 37.09 -37.24 2.83
C LEU A 508 35.70 -37.91 2.72
N VAL A 509 35.11 -38.37 3.83
CA VAL A 509 33.73 -38.86 3.86
C VAL A 509 32.75 -37.74 3.44
N GLY A 510 32.93 -36.53 3.97
CA GLY A 510 32.12 -35.36 3.57
C GLY A 510 32.28 -34.96 2.09
N LEU A 511 33.41 -35.32 1.47
CA LEU A 511 33.70 -35.13 0.06
C LEU A 511 33.23 -36.31 -0.83
N GLY A 512 32.67 -37.37 -0.24
CA GLY A 512 32.09 -38.52 -0.95
C GLY A 512 33.07 -39.64 -1.30
N PHE A 513 34.25 -39.68 -0.69
CA PHE A 513 35.24 -40.74 -0.90
C PHE A 513 35.02 -41.93 0.05
N PHE A 514 35.49 -43.11 -0.36
CA PHE A 514 35.51 -44.30 0.49
C PHE A 514 36.67 -44.21 1.49
N VAL A 515 36.51 -44.70 2.72
CA VAL A 515 37.54 -44.60 3.77
C VAL A 515 37.64 -45.93 4.50
N PRO A 516 38.85 -46.39 4.92
CA PRO A 516 39.00 -47.65 5.66
C PRO A 516 38.14 -47.70 6.94
N LYS A 517 37.48 -48.84 7.16
CA LYS A 517 36.54 -49.05 8.29
C LYS A 517 37.18 -48.80 9.66
N LEU A 518 38.49 -49.06 9.78
CA LEU A 518 39.24 -48.82 11.01
C LEU A 518 39.36 -47.33 11.34
N ALA A 519 39.59 -46.47 10.34
CA ALA A 519 39.70 -45.03 10.51
C ALA A 519 38.33 -44.38 10.82
N GLU A 520 37.26 -44.90 10.21
CA GLU A 520 35.87 -44.51 10.49
C GLU A 520 35.49 -44.78 11.96
N ASN A 521 35.83 -45.97 12.48
CA ASN A 521 35.54 -46.36 13.88
C ASN A 521 36.28 -45.46 14.89
N VAL A 522 37.54 -45.12 14.58
CA VAL A 522 38.38 -44.24 15.41
C VAL A 522 37.80 -42.82 15.43
N ALA A 523 37.37 -42.30 14.27
CA ALA A 523 36.75 -40.98 14.15
C ALA A 523 35.40 -40.89 14.88
N LEU A 524 34.58 -41.95 14.82
CA LEU A 524 33.26 -42.03 15.46
C LEU A 524 33.37 -41.99 17.00
N LEU A 525 34.39 -42.63 17.57
CA LEU A 525 34.61 -42.69 19.02
C LEU A 525 34.99 -41.31 19.61
N GLU A 526 35.94 -40.59 18.99
CA GLU A 526 36.41 -39.30 19.48
C GLU A 526 35.38 -38.18 19.25
N ASN A 527 34.87 -38.05 18.02
CA ASN A 527 34.03 -36.91 17.64
C ASN A 527 32.59 -37.01 18.14
N THR A 528 32.08 -38.23 18.32
CA THR A 528 30.66 -38.43 18.60
C THR A 528 30.41 -38.84 20.04
N LEU A 529 31.10 -39.84 20.58
CA LEU A 529 30.79 -40.35 21.93
C LEU A 529 31.38 -39.47 23.04
N ILE A 530 32.67 -39.15 22.96
CA ILE A 530 33.39 -38.42 24.03
C ILE A 530 33.06 -36.93 24.03
N ARG A 531 33.01 -36.31 22.84
CA ARG A 531 32.69 -34.87 22.72
C ARG A 531 31.26 -34.56 23.18
N ARG A 532 30.29 -35.41 22.83
CA ARG A 532 28.89 -35.26 23.30
C ARG A 532 28.78 -35.43 24.80
N TYR A 533 29.46 -36.42 25.39
CA TYR A 533 29.48 -36.58 26.85
C TYR A 533 29.99 -35.33 27.57
N HIS A 534 31.13 -34.77 27.14
CA HIS A 534 31.66 -33.54 27.73
C HIS A 534 30.73 -32.34 27.51
N SER A 535 30.17 -32.17 26.31
CA SER A 535 29.23 -31.09 26.03
C SER A 535 28.00 -31.12 26.96
N VAL A 536 27.47 -32.29 27.27
CA VAL A 536 26.32 -32.42 28.18
C VAL A 536 26.74 -32.12 29.61
N MET A 537 27.88 -32.65 30.05
CA MET A 537 28.42 -32.39 31.39
C MET A 537 28.75 -30.89 31.61
N ASP A 538 29.19 -30.17 30.57
CA ASP A 538 29.47 -28.73 30.64
C ASP A 538 28.19 -27.87 30.76
N THR A 539 27.02 -28.40 30.36
CA THR A 539 25.73 -27.66 30.49
C THR A 539 25.11 -27.74 31.89
N LEU A 540 25.57 -28.64 32.75
CA LEU A 540 24.96 -28.89 34.06
C LEU A 540 25.57 -28.01 35.16
N ASN A 541 24.71 -27.43 36.00
CA ASN A 541 25.13 -26.71 37.20
C ASN A 541 25.36 -27.67 38.40
N GLU A 542 25.97 -27.16 39.47
CA GLU A 542 26.34 -27.97 40.64
C GLU A 542 25.13 -28.65 41.32
N GLY A 543 23.98 -27.98 41.37
CA GLY A 543 22.74 -28.56 41.87
C GLY A 543 22.18 -29.69 41.00
N GLN A 544 22.28 -29.55 39.68
CA GLN A 544 21.85 -30.55 38.71
C GLN A 544 22.78 -31.77 38.67
N ILE A 545 24.09 -31.59 38.89
CA ILE A 545 25.06 -32.69 38.98
C ILE A 545 24.75 -33.58 40.19
N ILE A 546 24.43 -32.99 41.34
CA ILE A 546 24.06 -33.73 42.55
C ILE A 546 22.75 -34.51 42.33
N MET A 547 21.78 -33.87 41.70
CA MET A 547 20.48 -34.46 41.40
C MET A 547 20.56 -35.63 40.39
N LEU A 548 21.44 -35.54 39.39
CA LEU A 548 21.61 -36.51 38.31
C LEU A 548 22.74 -37.54 38.57
N ALA A 549 23.31 -37.57 39.78
CA ALA A 549 24.43 -38.44 40.11
C ALA A 549 24.23 -39.93 39.75
N PRO A 550 23.04 -40.55 39.94
CA PRO A 550 22.79 -41.94 39.55
C PRO A 550 22.92 -42.17 38.03
N GLN A 551 22.36 -41.26 37.22
CA GLN A 551 22.37 -41.32 35.76
C GLN A 551 23.76 -41.05 35.20
N ILE A 552 24.49 -40.10 35.79
CA ILE A 552 25.90 -39.83 35.47
C ILE A 552 26.73 -41.10 35.75
N GLN A 553 26.48 -41.81 36.85
CA GLN A 553 27.20 -43.03 37.19
C GLN A 553 26.92 -44.17 36.19
N GLU A 554 25.70 -44.30 35.67
CA GLU A 554 25.34 -45.29 34.64
C GLU A 554 26.12 -45.07 33.33
N VAL A 555 26.15 -43.83 32.83
CA VAL A 555 26.93 -43.46 31.63
C VAL A 555 28.43 -43.67 31.87
N THR A 556 28.92 -43.27 33.05
CA THR A 556 30.33 -43.39 33.44
C THR A 556 30.78 -44.86 33.56
N LYS A 557 29.94 -45.76 34.08
CA LYS A 557 30.20 -47.21 34.11
C LYS A 557 30.34 -47.79 32.69
N GLY A 558 29.51 -47.33 31.75
CA GLY A 558 29.62 -47.66 30.33
C GLY A 558 30.98 -47.22 29.76
N MET A 559 31.39 -45.97 30.00
CA MET A 559 32.69 -45.45 29.55
C MET A 559 33.89 -46.19 30.17
N GLN A 560 33.77 -46.64 31.42
CA GLN A 560 34.83 -47.40 32.10
C GLN A 560 35.06 -48.79 31.48
N TYR A 561 34.05 -49.42 30.87
CA TYR A 561 34.19 -50.69 30.15
C TYR A 561 35.20 -50.56 29.00
N GLY A 562 35.10 -49.47 28.22
CA GLY A 562 36.06 -49.16 27.15
C GLY A 562 37.47 -48.81 27.64
N CYS A 563 37.61 -48.29 28.85
CA CYS A 563 38.91 -47.96 29.46
C CYS A 563 39.68 -49.19 29.97
N LYS A 564 38.97 -50.23 30.45
CA LYS A 564 39.59 -51.37 31.15
C LYS A 564 39.71 -52.64 30.31
N ARG A 565 38.79 -52.90 29.36
CA ARG A 565 38.66 -54.21 28.70
C ARG A 565 38.80 -54.23 27.18
N LEU A 566 38.72 -53.09 26.49
CA LEU A 566 38.82 -53.02 25.03
C LEU A 566 40.20 -52.55 24.57
N ASN A 567 40.71 -53.16 23.50
CA ASN A 567 41.84 -52.67 22.72
C ASN A 567 41.41 -52.42 21.26
N TRP A 568 42.21 -51.70 20.50
CA TRP A 568 41.89 -51.26 19.14
C TRP A 568 41.69 -52.38 18.10
N ASN A 569 42.09 -53.62 18.43
CA ASN A 569 41.88 -54.83 17.61
C ASN A 569 40.66 -55.65 18.05
N SER A 570 39.90 -55.18 19.03
CA SER A 570 38.74 -55.91 19.55
C SER A 570 37.57 -55.86 18.57
N LEU A 571 37.01 -57.02 18.23
CA LEU A 571 35.88 -57.14 17.29
C LEU A 571 34.60 -56.39 17.76
N GLY A 572 34.44 -56.13 19.06
CA GLY A 572 33.25 -55.50 19.66
C GLY A 572 33.30 -53.97 19.83
N ILE A 573 34.19 -53.24 19.15
CA ILE A 573 34.29 -51.76 19.29
C ILE A 573 33.00 -51.07 18.81
N GLN A 574 32.39 -51.56 17.73
CA GLN A 574 31.15 -50.99 17.19
C GLN A 574 29.96 -51.16 18.15
N ASP A 575 29.81 -52.34 18.75
CA ASP A 575 28.77 -52.59 19.75
C ASP A 575 28.93 -51.71 20.99
N PHE A 576 30.18 -51.50 21.44
CA PHE A 576 30.50 -50.58 22.52
C PHE A 576 30.14 -49.12 22.17
N ILE A 577 30.48 -48.64 20.98
CA ILE A 577 30.15 -47.26 20.55
C ILE A 577 28.63 -47.10 20.47
N ASN A 578 27.92 -48.06 19.88
CA ASN A 578 26.47 -48.01 19.74
C ASN A 578 25.76 -48.02 21.11
N GLN A 579 26.18 -48.89 22.03
CA GLN A 579 25.61 -48.94 23.38
C GLN A 579 25.95 -47.67 24.19
N GLY A 580 27.16 -47.12 24.04
CA GLY A 580 27.56 -45.85 24.62
C GLY A 580 26.72 -44.67 24.11
N LEU A 581 26.49 -44.59 22.80
CA LEU A 581 25.68 -43.54 22.16
C LEU A 581 24.20 -43.65 22.56
N GLN A 582 23.66 -44.85 22.71
CA GLN A 582 22.30 -45.07 23.20
C GLN A 582 22.12 -44.59 24.64
N ASN A 583 23.05 -44.95 25.54
CA ASN A 583 23.00 -44.52 26.94
C ASN A 583 23.20 -43.00 27.07
N LEU A 584 24.09 -42.41 26.26
CA LEU A 584 24.29 -40.96 26.22
C LEU A 584 23.06 -40.23 25.66
N SER A 585 22.39 -40.76 24.65
CA SER A 585 21.19 -40.14 24.06
C SER A 585 20.00 -40.15 25.05
N LYS A 586 19.88 -41.20 25.87
CA LYS A 586 18.92 -41.24 26.99
C LYS A 586 19.21 -40.16 28.03
N PHE A 587 20.48 -40.00 28.40
CA PHE A 587 20.91 -38.96 29.35
C PHE A 587 20.69 -37.54 28.81
N GLU A 588 21.04 -37.29 27.54
CA GLU A 588 20.79 -36.01 26.85
C GLU A 588 19.30 -35.64 26.82
N SER A 589 18.43 -36.61 26.50
CA SER A 589 16.99 -36.40 26.48
C SER A 589 16.45 -36.01 27.86
N LEU A 590 16.94 -36.66 28.92
CA LEU A 590 16.57 -36.34 30.30
C LEU A 590 16.99 -34.92 30.68
N VAL A 591 18.25 -34.53 30.42
CA VAL A 591 18.75 -33.17 30.69
C VAL A 591 17.94 -32.12 29.94
N LYS A 592 17.61 -32.37 28.67
CA LYS A 592 16.79 -31.46 27.86
C LYS A 592 15.37 -31.28 28.41
N GLN A 593 14.76 -32.35 28.93
CA GLN A 593 13.44 -32.26 29.56
C GLN A 593 13.46 -31.44 30.86
N ILE A 594 14.52 -31.57 31.65
CA ILE A 594 14.73 -30.78 32.88
C ILE A 594 14.84 -29.29 32.53
N LEU A 595 15.72 -28.92 31.58
CA LEU A 595 15.90 -27.53 31.16
C LEU A 595 14.61 -26.91 30.59
N ASN A 596 13.79 -27.70 29.89
CA ASN A 596 12.49 -27.25 29.41
C ASN A 596 11.50 -26.96 30.56
N ASN A 597 11.46 -27.82 31.58
CA ASN A 597 10.63 -27.58 32.76
C ASN A 597 11.09 -26.32 33.52
N GLU A 598 12.40 -26.12 33.67
CA GLU A 598 12.97 -24.89 34.28
C GLU A 598 12.56 -23.62 33.53
N LYS A 599 12.60 -23.66 32.19
CA LYS A 599 12.13 -22.56 31.34
C LYS A 599 10.62 -22.29 31.49
N GLU A 600 9.82 -23.34 31.67
CA GLU A 600 8.39 -23.20 31.90
C GLU A 600 8.10 -22.57 33.28
N ILE A 601 8.86 -22.94 34.31
CA ILE A 601 8.79 -22.32 35.64
C ILE A 601 9.10 -20.81 35.53
N GLU A 602 10.16 -20.43 34.80
CA GLU A 602 10.52 -19.03 34.59
C GLU A 602 9.40 -18.21 33.93
N SER A 603 8.77 -18.78 32.90
CA SER A 603 7.65 -18.15 32.20
C SER A 603 6.46 -17.91 33.14
N LYS A 604 6.13 -18.90 34.00
CA LYS A 604 5.06 -18.76 34.99
C LYS A 604 5.38 -17.71 36.05
N LEU A 605 6.64 -17.58 36.49
CA LEU A 605 7.09 -16.53 37.40
C LEU A 605 6.93 -15.13 36.78
N GLN A 606 7.29 -14.96 35.51
CA GLN A 606 7.10 -13.69 34.80
C GLN A 606 5.62 -13.28 34.71
N LEU A 607 4.70 -14.23 34.50
CA LEU A 607 3.26 -13.96 34.50
C LEU A 607 2.73 -13.53 35.89
N ILE A 608 3.30 -14.09 36.96
CA ILE A 608 3.00 -13.67 38.33
C ILE A 608 3.49 -12.22 38.55
N MET A 609 4.71 -11.89 38.10
CA MET A 609 5.28 -10.53 38.21
C MET A 609 4.46 -9.47 37.45
N MET A 610 3.94 -9.80 36.27
CA MET A 610 3.16 -8.87 35.43
C MET A 610 1.73 -8.61 35.95
N SER A 611 1.32 -9.26 37.04
CA SER A 611 -0.05 -9.14 37.56
C SER A 611 -0.25 -7.86 38.38
N ASN A 612 -0.91 -6.86 37.78
CA ASN A 612 -1.23 -5.60 38.46
C ASN A 612 -2.29 -5.80 39.55
N MET A 613 -1.88 -5.72 40.82
CA MET A 613 -2.75 -5.84 42.01
C MET A 613 -3.63 -4.62 42.29
N LEU A 614 -3.36 -3.51 41.59
CA LEU A 614 -4.09 -2.25 41.62
C LEU A 614 -4.68 -1.97 40.24
N LYS A 615 -5.58 -2.86 39.81
CA LYS A 615 -6.38 -2.62 38.59
C LYS A 615 -7.48 -1.63 38.89
N PHE A 616 -7.57 -0.65 38.00
CA PHE A 616 -8.52 0.43 38.11
C PHE A 616 -9.64 0.20 37.10
N PRO A 617 -10.87 -0.08 37.55
CA PRO A 617 -11.99 -0.24 36.64
C PRO A 617 -12.26 1.09 35.94
N ALA A 618 -12.26 1.10 34.62
CA ALA A 618 -12.62 2.28 33.84
C ALA A 618 -14.10 2.62 34.10
N PRO A 619 -14.47 3.90 34.27
CA PRO A 619 -15.87 4.28 34.41
C PRO A 619 -16.59 4.08 33.06
N ASP A 620 -17.75 3.42 33.08
CA ASP A 620 -18.51 3.09 31.86
C ASP A 620 -19.10 4.34 31.15
N THR A 621 -19.25 5.47 31.85
CA THR A 621 -19.59 6.80 31.29
C THR A 621 -19.02 7.95 32.13
N SER A 622 -18.75 9.11 31.52
CA SER A 622 -18.09 10.27 32.15
C SER A 622 -18.86 10.96 33.29
N SER A 623 -20.12 10.57 33.55
CA SER A 623 -20.94 11.16 34.63
C SER A 623 -21.05 10.29 35.88
N ASP A 624 -20.44 9.10 35.90
CA ASP A 624 -20.62 8.12 36.99
C ASP A 624 -19.27 7.77 37.65
N VAL A 625 -18.62 8.79 38.22
CA VAL A 625 -17.40 8.61 39.00
C VAL A 625 -17.80 8.19 40.43
N PRO A 626 -17.41 6.98 40.89
CA PRO A 626 -17.83 6.49 42.19
C PRO A 626 -17.22 7.30 43.33
N GLY A 627 -17.99 7.46 44.42
CA GLY A 627 -17.47 8.00 45.67
C GLY A 627 -16.38 7.11 46.26
N LEU A 628 -15.51 7.68 47.10
CA LEU A 628 -14.29 7.02 47.63
C LEU A 628 -14.51 5.60 48.18
N LYS A 629 -15.57 5.36 48.97
CA LYS A 629 -15.84 4.04 49.56
C LYS A 629 -16.20 2.99 48.51
N GLU A 630 -17.01 3.36 47.52
CA GLU A 630 -17.41 2.49 46.42
C GLU A 630 -16.22 2.21 45.49
N PHE A 631 -15.38 3.22 45.25
CA PHE A 631 -14.13 3.07 44.51
C PHE A 631 -13.19 2.02 45.15
N CYS A 632 -12.96 2.10 46.47
CA CYS A 632 -12.13 1.13 47.18
C CYS A 632 -12.72 -0.29 47.15
N ARG A 633 -14.04 -0.44 47.30
CA ARG A 633 -14.74 -1.73 47.19
C ARG A 633 -14.56 -2.36 45.80
N ARG A 634 -14.61 -1.55 44.72
CA ARG A 634 -14.38 -2.03 43.35
C ARG A 634 -12.94 -2.50 43.13
N ILE A 635 -11.96 -1.78 43.68
CA ILE A 635 -10.55 -2.22 43.65
C ILE A 635 -10.38 -3.55 44.37
N GLU A 636 -10.99 -3.71 45.56
CA GLU A 636 -10.91 -4.95 46.33
C GLU A 636 -11.49 -6.14 45.55
N LEU A 637 -12.65 -5.98 44.91
CA LEU A 637 -13.25 -7.02 44.07
C LEU A 637 -12.37 -7.39 42.87
N GLU A 638 -11.81 -6.41 42.16
CA GLU A 638 -10.90 -6.66 41.03
C GLU A 638 -9.58 -7.28 41.47
N ARG A 639 -9.11 -6.96 42.68
CA ARG A 639 -7.94 -7.59 43.28
C ARG A 639 -8.18 -9.08 43.53
N VAL A 640 -9.34 -9.44 44.12
CA VAL A 640 -9.73 -10.84 44.33
C VAL A 640 -9.79 -11.61 43.01
N LYS A 641 -10.33 -11.02 41.94
CA LYS A 641 -10.33 -11.64 40.60
C LYS A 641 -8.92 -11.78 40.03
N THR A 642 -8.11 -10.74 40.14
CA THR A 642 -6.75 -10.73 39.58
C THR A 642 -5.83 -11.75 40.27
N LEU A 643 -6.06 -12.03 41.56
CA LEU A 643 -5.30 -13.01 42.34
C LEU A 643 -5.49 -14.47 41.92
N VAL A 644 -6.59 -14.82 41.24
CA VAL A 644 -6.86 -16.21 40.82
C VAL A 644 -5.75 -16.76 39.93
N LEU A 645 -5.27 -15.93 38.98
CA LEU A 645 -4.26 -16.34 38.01
C LEU A 645 -2.88 -16.56 38.67
N PRO A 646 -2.29 -15.61 39.43
CA PRO A 646 -1.04 -15.82 40.14
C PRO A 646 -1.05 -17.03 41.09
N ILE A 647 -2.14 -17.25 41.83
CA ILE A 647 -2.28 -18.39 42.75
C ILE A 647 -2.23 -19.70 41.96
N SER A 648 -3.00 -19.81 40.86
CA SER A 648 -2.94 -20.98 39.98
C SER A 648 -1.55 -21.23 39.41
N LYS A 649 -0.84 -20.17 38.97
CA LYS A 649 0.52 -20.30 38.43
C LYS A 649 1.54 -20.71 39.49
N TYR A 650 1.38 -20.27 40.73
CA TYR A 650 2.21 -20.72 41.85
C TYR A 650 2.05 -22.22 42.12
N THR A 651 0.81 -22.73 42.13
CA THR A 651 0.54 -24.17 42.27
C THR A 651 1.12 -24.99 41.10
N ASP A 652 1.01 -24.48 39.87
CA ASP A 652 1.61 -25.12 38.69
C ASP A 652 3.14 -25.27 38.82
N ILE A 653 3.83 -24.29 39.43
CA ILE A 653 5.29 -24.35 39.65
C ILE A 653 5.66 -25.52 40.55
N GLY A 654 4.90 -25.74 41.64
CA GLY A 654 5.09 -26.91 42.51
C GLY A 654 4.92 -28.24 41.75
N PHE A 655 3.95 -28.31 40.83
CA PHE A 655 3.75 -29.48 39.98
C PHE A 655 4.92 -29.72 39.01
N LEU A 656 5.46 -28.67 38.38
CA LEU A 656 6.61 -28.79 37.46
C LEU A 656 7.88 -29.26 38.17
N ILE A 657 8.09 -28.80 39.40
CA ILE A 657 9.21 -29.24 40.24
C ILE A 657 9.03 -30.72 40.63
N THR A 658 7.82 -31.12 41.01
CA THR A 658 7.50 -32.53 41.31
C THR A 658 7.60 -33.43 40.08
N LYS A 659 7.22 -32.94 38.89
CA LYS A 659 7.41 -33.64 37.61
C LYS A 659 8.90 -33.84 37.30
N THR A 660 9.74 -32.87 37.63
CA THR A 660 11.19 -32.97 37.48
C THR A 660 11.76 -34.05 38.41
N GLU A 661 11.24 -34.17 39.63
CA GLU A 661 11.56 -35.27 40.55
C GLU A 661 11.21 -36.63 39.94
N HIS A 662 10.01 -36.74 39.37
CA HIS A 662 9.53 -37.99 38.77
C HIS A 662 10.40 -38.43 37.59
N LEU A 663 10.83 -37.49 36.75
CA LEU A 663 11.74 -37.77 35.63
C LEU A 663 13.09 -38.36 36.07
N ILE A 664 13.54 -38.02 37.27
CA ILE A 664 14.90 -38.36 37.74
C ILE A 664 14.89 -39.56 38.69
N LEU A 665 13.94 -39.59 39.61
CA LEU A 665 13.88 -40.58 40.70
C LEU A 665 12.67 -41.50 40.62
N GLY A 666 11.73 -41.24 39.70
CA GLY A 666 10.46 -41.96 39.61
C GLY A 666 9.46 -41.60 40.71
N THR A 667 9.81 -40.68 41.62
CA THR A 667 8.98 -40.25 42.75
C THR A 667 8.41 -38.85 42.52
N SER A 668 7.20 -38.61 43.02
CA SER A 668 6.52 -37.30 42.96
C SER A 668 6.25 -36.77 44.37
N SER A 669 7.23 -36.93 45.26
CA SER A 669 7.01 -36.78 46.71
C SER A 669 7.23 -35.35 47.21
N GLY A 670 7.93 -34.52 46.44
CA GLY A 670 8.31 -33.15 46.78
C GLY A 670 9.39 -33.03 47.85
N LYS A 671 9.98 -34.15 48.31
CA LYS A 671 10.87 -34.21 49.50
C LYS A 671 12.14 -35.03 49.28
N ALA A 672 12.54 -35.23 48.03
CA ALA A 672 13.72 -36.03 47.71
C ALA A 672 15.01 -35.34 48.22
N LYS A 673 15.81 -36.06 49.01
CA LYS A 673 17.05 -35.51 49.63
C LYS A 673 18.07 -35.01 48.60
N SER A 674 18.19 -35.68 47.45
CA SER A 674 19.09 -35.27 46.36
C SER A 674 18.60 -34.03 45.59
N MET A 675 17.35 -33.62 45.77
CA MET A 675 16.74 -32.44 45.12
C MET A 675 16.58 -31.25 46.07
N ALA A 676 17.02 -31.36 47.34
CA ALA A 676 16.82 -30.32 48.36
C ALA A 676 17.35 -28.94 47.92
N ASN A 677 18.54 -28.89 47.32
CA ASN A 677 19.13 -27.66 46.79
C ASN A 677 18.32 -27.07 45.63
N TYR A 678 17.71 -27.92 44.80
CA TYR A 678 16.88 -27.52 43.67
C TYR A 678 15.57 -26.89 44.15
N TYR A 679 14.91 -27.47 45.17
CA TYR A 679 13.71 -26.89 45.76
C TYR A 679 13.97 -25.52 46.38
N THR A 680 15.04 -25.39 47.17
CA THR A 680 15.43 -24.12 47.82
C THR A 680 15.79 -23.02 46.81
N HIS A 681 16.36 -23.38 45.66
CA HIS A 681 16.67 -22.42 44.60
C HIS A 681 15.40 -21.76 44.06
N TRP A 682 14.39 -22.56 43.70
CA TRP A 682 13.15 -22.05 43.12
C TRP A 682 12.30 -21.29 44.14
N GLU A 683 12.26 -21.73 45.39
CA GLU A 683 11.57 -21.01 46.46
C GLU A 683 12.11 -19.58 46.65
N ARG A 684 13.45 -19.41 46.67
CA ARG A 684 14.09 -18.09 46.78
C ARG A 684 13.81 -17.17 45.60
N LYS A 685 13.65 -17.75 44.40
CA LYS A 685 13.40 -16.99 43.18
C LYS A 685 11.96 -16.49 43.11
N VAL A 686 10.99 -17.28 43.59
CA VAL A 686 9.59 -16.85 43.73
C VAL A 686 9.49 -15.56 44.55
N ILE A 687 10.19 -15.47 45.69
CA ILE A 687 10.14 -14.29 46.59
C ILE A 687 10.51 -12.99 45.87
N LYS A 688 11.65 -12.99 45.15
CA LYS A 688 12.21 -11.78 44.54
C LYS A 688 11.32 -11.15 43.47
N GLU A 689 10.54 -11.97 42.75
CA GLU A 689 9.70 -11.50 41.65
C GLU A 689 8.35 -10.92 42.14
N PHE A 690 7.91 -11.25 43.37
CA PHE A 690 6.70 -10.69 43.97
C PHE A 690 6.85 -9.21 44.37
N ASP A 691 8.07 -8.75 44.66
CA ASP A 691 8.34 -7.38 45.13
C ASP A 691 8.10 -6.31 44.04
N MET A 692 8.22 -6.66 42.74
CA MET A 692 8.10 -5.68 41.64
C MET A 692 6.67 -5.42 41.15
N ALA A 693 5.68 -6.25 41.53
CA ALA A 693 4.32 -6.24 40.96
C ALA A 693 3.36 -5.16 41.53
N LEU A 694 3.78 -4.38 42.53
CA LEU A 694 2.90 -3.54 43.37
C LEU A 694 2.79 -2.05 42.95
N LEU A 695 3.28 -1.64 41.76
CA LEU A 695 3.44 -0.22 41.40
C LEU A 695 2.59 0.23 40.18
N GLY A 696 1.48 0.95 40.43
CA GLY A 696 0.65 1.59 39.39
C GLY A 696 0.46 3.10 39.60
N LYS A 697 0.41 3.90 38.51
CA LYS A 697 0.44 5.39 38.52
C LYS A 697 -0.74 6.07 37.81
N THR A 698 -2.01 5.86 38.22
CA THR A 698 -3.14 6.66 37.66
C THR A 698 -4.22 7.17 38.66
N PRO A 699 -4.77 8.39 38.42
CA PRO A 699 -5.82 9.12 39.19
C PRO A 699 -7.29 8.69 38.98
N LEU A 700 -8.18 8.59 40.01
CA LEU A 700 -9.42 7.75 39.88
C LEU A 700 -10.75 8.02 40.68
N PHE A 701 -10.95 9.00 41.58
CA PHE A 701 -12.23 9.07 42.36
C PHE A 701 -12.81 10.49 42.61
N GLN A 702 -14.10 10.58 42.97
CA GLN A 702 -14.85 11.82 43.21
C GLN A 702 -15.11 12.10 44.71
N ILE A 703 -15.15 13.39 45.08
CA ILE A 703 -15.55 13.88 46.41
C ILE A 703 -16.44 15.13 46.30
N ASP A 704 -17.29 15.38 47.29
CA ASP A 704 -18.19 16.54 47.31
C ASP A 704 -17.64 17.68 48.18
N ALA A 705 -17.97 18.93 47.83
CA ALA A 705 -17.72 20.11 48.66
C ALA A 705 -19.04 20.67 49.18
N ILE A 706 -19.15 20.85 50.49
CA ILE A 706 -20.36 21.36 51.15
C ILE A 706 -20.06 22.56 52.05
N LEU A 707 -21.01 23.47 52.20
CA LEU A 707 -20.94 24.56 53.17
C LEU A 707 -21.49 24.08 54.53
N SER A 708 -20.61 23.92 55.50
CA SER A 708 -20.98 23.68 56.92
C SER A 708 -20.51 24.90 57.72
N ALA A 709 -21.36 25.93 57.79
CA ALA A 709 -20.97 27.24 58.33
C ALA A 709 -20.30 27.12 59.71
N PRO A 710 -19.14 27.77 59.94
CA PRO A 710 -18.54 28.83 59.13
C PRO A 710 -17.52 28.35 58.06
N LYS A 711 -17.40 27.05 57.75
CA LYS A 711 -16.34 26.51 56.86
C LYS A 711 -16.92 25.71 55.68
N ILE A 712 -16.23 25.79 54.53
CA ILE A 712 -16.47 24.89 53.39
C ILE A 712 -15.59 23.67 53.61
N VAL A 713 -16.19 22.48 53.64
CA VAL A 713 -15.50 21.20 53.93
C VAL A 713 -15.73 20.21 52.78
N SER A 714 -14.75 19.34 52.53
CA SER A 714 -14.94 18.21 51.63
C SER A 714 -15.63 17.06 52.37
N GLN A 715 -16.46 16.31 51.66
CA GLN A 715 -17.08 15.08 52.13
C GLN A 715 -16.68 13.94 51.19
N PRO A 716 -15.97 12.89 51.67
CA PRO A 716 -15.40 12.71 53.02
C PRO A 716 -14.26 13.70 53.37
N GLN A 717 -13.89 13.78 54.65
CA GLN A 717 -12.85 14.70 55.12
C GLN A 717 -11.45 14.28 54.64
N SER A 718 -10.52 15.23 54.48
CA SER A 718 -9.13 14.98 54.05
C SER A 718 -8.45 13.82 54.80
N ASN A 719 -8.67 13.73 56.12
CA ASN A 719 -8.09 12.67 56.95
C ASN A 719 -8.69 11.28 56.64
N GLU A 720 -9.98 11.19 56.39
CA GLU A 720 -10.65 9.94 56.01
C GLU A 720 -10.17 9.47 54.63
N ILE A 721 -10.01 10.41 53.68
CA ILE A 721 -9.46 10.13 52.34
C ILE A 721 -8.06 9.52 52.45
N TYR A 722 -7.19 10.13 53.27
CA TYR A 722 -5.84 9.63 53.48
C TYR A 722 -5.81 8.21 54.07
N TRP A 723 -6.61 7.97 55.12
CA TRP A 723 -6.66 6.67 55.81
C TRP A 723 -7.18 5.55 54.91
N VAL A 724 -8.25 5.79 54.16
CA VAL A 724 -8.86 4.78 53.27
C VAL A 724 -7.90 4.36 52.15
N ILE A 725 -7.15 5.30 51.56
CA ILE A 725 -6.17 4.97 50.52
C ILE A 725 -4.98 4.18 51.08
N MET A 726 -4.48 4.57 52.26
CA MET A 726 -3.39 3.83 52.93
C MET A 726 -3.82 2.42 53.33
N GLN A 727 -5.09 2.24 53.71
CA GLN A 727 -5.67 0.94 54.01
C GLN A 727 -5.72 0.04 52.76
N CYS A 728 -6.11 0.57 51.59
CA CYS A 728 -6.08 -0.20 50.34
C CYS A 728 -4.67 -0.69 49.96
N ILE A 729 -3.63 0.10 50.23
CA ILE A 729 -2.22 -0.29 50.01
C ILE A 729 -1.82 -1.42 50.96
N ARG A 730 -2.20 -1.32 52.24
CA ARG A 730 -1.95 -2.38 53.23
C ARG A 730 -2.58 -3.71 52.82
N GLU A 731 -3.80 -3.68 52.34
CA GLU A 731 -4.52 -4.87 51.87
C GLU A 731 -3.90 -5.48 50.60
N CYS A 732 -3.27 -4.68 49.72
CA CYS A 732 -2.49 -5.22 48.59
C CYS A 732 -1.32 -6.09 49.07
N ILE A 733 -0.60 -5.62 50.09
CA ILE A 733 0.53 -6.35 50.67
C ILE A 733 0.02 -7.61 51.38
N GLU A 734 -1.12 -7.51 52.08
CA GLU A 734 -1.73 -8.62 52.79
C GLU A 734 -2.18 -9.78 51.88
N CYS A 735 -2.40 -9.53 50.59
CA CYS A 735 -2.70 -10.58 49.61
C CYS A 735 -1.56 -11.59 49.44
N THR A 736 -0.32 -11.24 49.79
CA THR A 736 0.81 -12.17 49.78
C THR A 736 0.66 -13.31 50.80
N LYS A 737 -0.26 -13.19 51.79
CA LYS A 737 -0.66 -14.28 52.69
C LYS A 737 -1.19 -15.52 51.95
N ARG A 738 -1.73 -15.34 50.74
CA ARG A 738 -2.31 -16.43 49.94
C ARG A 738 -1.28 -17.32 49.24
N PHE A 739 0.01 -17.02 49.40
CA PHE A 739 1.12 -17.80 48.86
C PHE A 739 1.89 -18.44 50.02
N PRO A 740 1.54 -19.69 50.41
CA PRO A 740 2.22 -20.39 51.49
C PRO A 740 3.66 -20.73 51.11
N ARG A 741 4.58 -20.61 52.06
CA ARG A 741 5.97 -21.04 51.89
C ARG A 741 6.07 -22.55 51.74
N TRP A 742 7.16 -23.05 51.16
CA TRP A 742 7.42 -24.48 51.15
C TRP A 742 8.13 -24.90 52.44
N MET A 743 7.98 -26.15 52.85
CA MET A 743 8.78 -26.68 53.96
C MET A 743 10.26 -26.74 53.55
N ASN A 744 11.15 -26.43 54.49
CA ASN A 744 12.59 -26.32 54.22
C ASN A 744 13.14 -27.55 53.47
N GLY A 745 13.75 -27.31 52.30
CA GLY A 745 14.34 -28.34 51.46
C GLY A 745 13.32 -29.26 50.77
N THR A 746 12.08 -28.80 50.58
CA THR A 746 10.99 -29.48 49.88
C THR A 746 10.25 -28.51 48.96
N CYS A 747 9.38 -29.02 48.08
CA CYS A 747 8.40 -28.21 47.36
C CYS A 747 6.96 -28.44 47.84
N ILE A 748 6.79 -28.77 49.12
CA ILE A 748 5.49 -29.03 49.75
C ILE A 748 5.08 -27.79 50.54
N GLU A 749 3.89 -27.27 50.29
CA GLU A 749 3.33 -26.12 50.99
C GLU A 749 3.24 -26.36 52.51
N CYS A 750 3.63 -25.36 53.29
CA CYS A 750 3.59 -25.42 54.75
C CYS A 750 2.14 -25.41 55.23
N PRO A 751 1.67 -26.44 55.96
CA PRO A 751 0.32 -26.44 56.52
C PRO A 751 0.19 -25.35 57.61
N PRO A 752 -1.03 -24.86 57.89
CA PRO A 752 -1.25 -23.89 58.95
C PRO A 752 -0.71 -24.37 60.31
N GLN A 753 0.04 -23.52 61.00
CA GLN A 753 0.70 -23.84 62.27
C GLN A 753 0.11 -23.04 63.43
N GLN A 754 0.08 -23.63 64.62
CA GLN A 754 -0.32 -22.93 65.84
C GLN A 754 0.88 -22.12 66.37
N VAL A 755 0.78 -20.79 66.35
CA VAL A 755 1.85 -19.89 66.79
C VAL A 755 1.59 -19.47 68.25
N TYR A 756 2.65 -19.39 69.06
CA TYR A 756 2.53 -19.08 70.48
C TYR A 756 1.94 -17.66 70.69
N GLY A 757 0.71 -17.59 71.20
CA GLY A 757 0.01 -16.33 71.49
C GLY A 757 -1.17 -15.99 70.58
N GLU A 758 -1.46 -16.79 69.54
CA GLU A 758 -2.65 -16.63 68.69
C GLU A 758 -3.58 -17.86 68.81
N GLU A 759 -4.90 -17.63 68.90
CA GLU A 759 -5.91 -18.72 69.03
C GLU A 759 -6.19 -19.42 67.67
N GLU A 760 -5.84 -18.79 66.55
CA GLU A 760 -6.06 -19.31 65.20
C GLU A 760 -4.80 -19.93 64.58
N LEU A 761 -5.00 -20.87 63.64
CA LEU A 761 -3.90 -21.48 62.88
C LEU A 761 -3.37 -20.49 61.84
N VAL A 762 -2.06 -20.20 61.87
CA VAL A 762 -1.39 -19.24 61.00
C VAL A 762 -0.74 -19.94 59.81
N THR A 763 -1.05 -19.51 58.60
CA THR A 763 -0.33 -19.94 57.39
C THR A 763 0.98 -19.16 57.26
N ILE A 764 2.12 -19.87 57.28
CA ILE A 764 3.43 -19.28 57.05
C ILE A 764 3.55 -18.95 55.55
N SER A 765 3.55 -17.66 55.23
CA SER A 765 3.55 -17.12 53.86
C SER A 765 4.73 -16.18 53.65
N PHE A 766 4.89 -15.65 52.43
CA PHE A 766 5.92 -14.66 52.10
C PHE A 766 5.65 -13.24 52.67
N LEU A 767 4.55 -13.06 53.41
CA LEU A 767 4.11 -11.76 53.91
C LEU A 767 5.21 -11.03 54.70
N SER A 768 5.85 -11.69 55.67
CA SER A 768 6.86 -11.05 56.52
C SER A 768 8.06 -10.53 55.74
N ASP A 769 8.47 -11.25 54.69
CA ASP A 769 9.62 -10.87 53.87
C ASP A 769 9.27 -9.69 52.97
N VAL A 770 8.09 -9.73 52.36
CA VAL A 770 7.57 -8.62 51.53
C VAL A 770 7.40 -7.35 52.38
N TRP A 771 6.94 -7.47 53.63
CA TRP A 771 6.82 -6.32 54.55
C TRP A 771 8.16 -5.69 54.97
N LEU A 772 9.23 -6.47 54.98
CA LEU A 772 10.58 -6.03 55.35
C LEU A 772 11.36 -5.47 54.16
N ASP A 773 10.82 -5.54 52.95
CA ASP A 773 11.48 -5.05 51.74
C ASP A 773 11.66 -3.51 51.76
N PRO A 774 12.89 -2.99 51.61
CA PRO A 774 13.15 -1.55 51.59
C PRO A 774 12.43 -0.81 50.46
N SER A 775 12.27 -1.43 49.28
CA SER A 775 11.69 -0.77 48.11
C SER A 775 10.19 -0.52 48.27
N LEU A 776 9.49 -1.44 48.94
CA LEU A 776 8.10 -1.27 49.34
C LEU A 776 7.91 -0.11 50.32
N LYS A 777 8.82 0.04 51.29
CA LYS A 777 8.79 1.12 52.29
C LYS A 777 9.02 2.51 51.67
N GLU A 778 9.96 2.62 50.73
CA GLU A 778 10.20 3.85 49.97
C GLU A 778 8.99 4.24 49.11
N THR A 779 8.34 3.25 48.49
CA THR A 779 7.13 3.51 47.69
C THR A 779 5.95 3.94 48.57
N ALA A 780 5.72 3.28 49.69
CA ALA A 780 4.63 3.61 50.62
C ALA A 780 4.77 5.04 51.17
N THR A 781 6.00 5.46 51.49
CA THR A 781 6.31 6.83 51.95
C THR A 781 6.09 7.86 50.84
N ALA A 782 6.59 7.61 49.63
CA ALA A 782 6.33 8.48 48.48
C ALA A 782 4.83 8.64 48.18
N THR A 783 4.06 7.56 48.28
CA THR A 783 2.60 7.58 48.07
C THR A 783 1.89 8.39 49.15
N SER A 784 2.30 8.26 50.41
CA SER A 784 1.78 9.05 51.53
C SER A 784 1.99 10.56 51.34
N GLU A 785 3.20 10.96 50.92
CA GLU A 785 3.50 12.37 50.66
C GLU A 785 2.68 12.93 49.50
N ASN A 786 2.51 12.17 48.43
CA ASN A 786 1.74 12.58 47.27
C ASN A 786 0.26 12.83 47.62
N ILE A 787 -0.36 11.95 48.43
CA ILE A 787 -1.74 12.14 48.89
C ILE A 787 -1.86 13.40 49.75
N LYS A 788 -0.92 13.62 50.68
CA LYS A 788 -0.92 14.83 51.53
C LYS A 788 -0.82 16.11 50.70
N ARG A 789 0.08 16.16 49.71
CA ARG A 789 0.21 17.33 48.80
C ARG A 789 -1.08 17.58 48.01
N LEU A 790 -1.75 16.52 47.56
CA LEU A 790 -2.98 16.61 46.80
C LEU A 790 -4.13 17.15 47.66
N LEU A 791 -4.28 16.67 48.89
CA LEU A 791 -5.27 17.16 49.85
C LEU A 791 -5.04 18.64 50.23
N ILE A 792 -3.80 19.06 50.47
CA ILE A 792 -3.45 20.47 50.71
C ILE A 792 -3.85 21.35 49.51
N SER A 793 -3.60 20.87 48.30
CA SER A 793 -3.96 21.60 47.07
C SER A 793 -5.48 21.77 46.92
N MET A 794 -6.24 20.77 47.33
CA MET A 794 -7.71 20.82 47.34
C MET A 794 -8.24 21.80 48.39
N GLU A 795 -7.70 21.77 49.61
CA GLU A 795 -8.06 22.73 50.66
C GLU A 795 -7.75 24.19 50.26
N ARG A 796 -6.62 24.43 49.57
CA ARG A 796 -6.31 25.74 48.98
C ARG A 796 -7.37 26.21 47.98
N TYR A 797 -7.93 25.30 47.19
CA TYR A 797 -8.98 25.62 46.23
C TYR A 797 -10.31 25.91 46.94
N LEU A 798 -10.74 25.09 47.90
CA LEU A 798 -11.96 25.37 48.66
C LEU A 798 -11.89 26.71 49.41
N ASN A 799 -10.70 27.14 49.83
CA ASN A 799 -10.50 28.44 50.46
C ASN A 799 -10.80 29.64 49.54
N THR A 800 -10.72 29.50 48.21
CA THR A 800 -11.02 30.64 47.30
C THR A 800 -12.48 31.07 47.42
N TRP A 801 -13.39 30.13 47.72
CA TRP A 801 -14.82 30.37 47.87
C TRP A 801 -15.19 31.24 49.07
N LYS A 802 -14.25 31.54 49.97
CA LYS A 802 -14.46 32.45 51.11
C LYS A 802 -14.75 33.89 50.69
N HIS A 803 -14.55 34.30 49.44
CA HIS A 803 -14.99 35.62 48.98
C HIS A 803 -16.51 35.80 49.09
N TYR A 804 -17.30 34.73 49.05
CA TYR A 804 -18.75 34.75 49.26
C TYR A 804 -19.18 34.77 50.74
N ARG A 805 -18.24 34.81 51.69
CA ARG A 805 -18.50 34.65 53.14
C ARG A 805 -19.57 35.55 53.73
N ALA A 806 -19.77 36.72 53.14
CA ALA A 806 -20.78 37.67 53.58
C ALA A 806 -22.20 37.08 53.59
N LEU A 807 -22.47 36.05 52.76
CA LEU A 807 -23.77 35.39 52.67
C LEU A 807 -24.09 34.49 53.87
N TRP A 808 -23.08 33.92 54.55
CA TRP A 808 -23.30 32.96 55.65
C TRP A 808 -22.66 33.36 56.99
N GLU A 809 -21.66 34.25 57.02
CA GLU A 809 -21.03 34.68 58.28
C GLU A 809 -21.84 35.74 59.03
N LYS A 810 -22.67 36.53 58.33
CA LYS A 810 -23.49 37.58 58.94
C LYS A 810 -24.93 37.14 59.06
N ASN A 811 -25.59 37.48 60.16
CA ASN A 811 -27.02 37.20 60.31
C ASN A 811 -27.83 38.14 59.41
N ARG A 812 -28.46 37.55 58.39
CA ARG A 812 -29.31 38.24 57.41
C ARG A 812 -30.34 39.16 58.03
N THR A 813 -31.08 38.70 59.04
CA THR A 813 -32.19 39.48 59.61
C THR A 813 -31.65 40.73 60.29
N ILE A 814 -30.62 40.58 61.12
CA ILE A 814 -29.99 41.69 61.84
C ILE A 814 -29.41 42.73 60.86
N VAL A 815 -28.73 42.29 59.81
CA VAL A 815 -28.11 43.21 58.82
C VAL A 815 -29.18 43.96 58.01
N ASN A 816 -30.25 43.28 57.60
CA ASN A 816 -31.32 43.91 56.83
C ASN A 816 -32.19 44.84 57.70
N GLU A 817 -32.48 44.45 58.95
CA GLU A 817 -33.21 45.29 59.92
C GLU A 817 -32.43 46.56 60.28
N THR A 818 -31.14 46.45 60.58
CA THR A 818 -30.29 47.62 60.88
C THR A 818 -30.12 48.55 59.68
N PHE A 819 -30.20 48.03 58.45
CA PHE A 819 -30.24 48.87 57.25
C PHE A 819 -31.60 49.56 57.09
N ALA A 820 -32.70 48.82 57.24
CA ALA A 820 -34.06 49.35 57.12
C ALA A 820 -34.36 50.42 58.17
N ALA A 821 -33.88 50.24 59.41
CA ALA A 821 -34.05 51.19 60.51
C ALA A 821 -33.43 52.57 60.25
N LYS A 822 -32.51 52.70 59.27
CA LYS A 822 -31.91 53.99 58.86
C LYS A 822 -32.79 54.78 57.88
N ASN A 823 -33.98 54.28 57.54
CA ASN A 823 -34.87 54.83 56.50
C ASN A 823 -34.14 55.22 55.21
N PRO A 824 -33.44 54.27 54.55
CA PRO A 824 -32.70 54.57 53.34
C PRO A 824 -33.65 54.85 52.16
N SER A 825 -33.17 55.62 51.18
CA SER A 825 -33.95 55.92 49.97
C SER A 825 -34.15 54.67 49.10
N CYS A 826 -35.15 54.69 48.22
CA CYS A 826 -35.39 53.59 47.26
C CYS A 826 -34.14 53.30 46.39
N ALA A 827 -33.36 54.33 46.04
CA ALA A 827 -32.11 54.16 45.30
C ALA A 827 -31.05 53.37 46.09
N MET A 828 -30.96 53.56 47.41
CA MET A 828 -30.04 52.81 48.27
C MET A 828 -30.50 51.36 48.48
N TYR A 829 -31.81 51.11 48.52
CA TYR A 829 -32.35 49.74 48.49
C TYR A 829 -32.03 49.06 47.17
N ASP A 830 -32.22 49.75 46.05
CA ASP A 830 -31.91 49.23 44.71
C ASP A 830 -30.41 48.89 44.59
N GLU A 831 -29.50 49.76 45.04
CA GLU A 831 -28.05 49.49 45.02
C GLU A 831 -27.68 48.21 45.80
N LYS A 832 -28.29 48.00 46.99
CA LYS A 832 -28.06 46.78 47.77
C LYS A 832 -28.70 45.53 47.14
N LEU A 833 -29.88 45.65 46.56
CA LEU A 833 -30.53 44.55 45.85
C LEU A 833 -29.74 44.18 44.60
N GLN A 834 -29.25 45.16 43.84
CA GLN A 834 -28.34 44.94 42.71
C GLN A 834 -27.05 44.27 43.16
N PHE A 835 -26.45 44.69 44.28
CA PHE A 835 -25.27 44.03 44.84
C PHE A 835 -25.51 42.55 45.17
N LEU A 836 -26.60 42.22 45.86
CA LEU A 836 -26.95 40.83 46.20
C LEU A 836 -27.33 40.01 44.96
N SER A 837 -28.05 40.61 44.01
CA SER A 837 -28.39 40.00 42.72
C SER A 837 -27.14 39.70 41.89
N ASN A 838 -26.17 40.61 41.87
CA ASN A 838 -24.87 40.41 41.24
C ASN A 838 -24.07 39.28 41.91
N ILE A 839 -24.13 39.14 43.23
CA ILE A 839 -23.52 37.99 43.92
C ILE A 839 -24.23 36.69 43.52
N LYS A 840 -25.57 36.65 43.54
CA LYS A 840 -26.34 35.47 43.10
C LYS A 840 -25.98 35.06 41.68
N HIS A 841 -25.89 36.03 40.76
CA HIS A 841 -25.49 35.81 39.38
C HIS A 841 -24.04 35.30 39.28
N LYS A 842 -23.11 35.84 40.05
CA LYS A 842 -21.72 35.35 40.08
C LYS A 842 -21.64 33.91 40.55
N VAL A 843 -22.36 33.55 41.62
CA VAL A 843 -22.44 32.15 42.10
C VAL A 843 -23.06 31.22 41.04
N MET A 844 -24.05 31.69 40.27
CA MET A 844 -24.61 30.90 39.13
C MET A 844 -23.60 30.63 38.02
N GLN A 845 -22.62 31.50 37.83
CA GLN A 845 -21.57 31.34 36.83
C GLN A 845 -20.40 30.47 37.32
N GLU A 846 -20.32 30.16 38.62
CA GLU A 846 -19.26 29.32 39.15
C GLU A 846 -19.40 27.87 38.65
N PRO A 847 -18.28 27.18 38.36
CA PRO A 847 -18.32 25.81 37.87
C PRO A 847 -18.86 24.86 38.93
N ARG A 848 -19.85 24.04 38.55
CA ARG A 848 -20.46 23.01 39.41
C ARG A 848 -19.55 21.81 39.67
N PHE A 849 -18.51 21.63 38.85
CA PHE A 849 -17.55 20.55 39.01
C PHE A 849 -16.14 21.05 38.71
N LYS A 850 -15.14 20.55 39.43
CA LYS A 850 -13.74 20.85 39.19
C LYS A 850 -12.87 19.60 39.31
N ALA A 851 -12.24 19.19 38.21
CA ALA A 851 -11.21 18.16 38.25
C ALA A 851 -9.88 18.74 38.76
N LYS A 852 -9.26 18.08 39.74
CA LYS A 852 -7.91 18.41 40.23
C LYS A 852 -7.10 17.14 40.46
N TYR A 853 -6.17 16.87 39.54
CA TYR A 853 -5.37 15.63 39.53
C TYR A 853 -6.27 14.38 39.62
N SER A 854 -6.12 13.60 40.70
CA SER A 854 -6.85 12.36 40.96
C SER A 854 -8.25 12.49 41.54
N ILE A 855 -8.69 13.71 41.79
CA ILE A 855 -9.93 13.99 42.48
C ILE A 855 -10.85 14.82 41.59
N TYR A 856 -12.06 14.31 41.38
CA TYR A 856 -13.16 15.10 40.82
C TYR A 856 -13.93 15.76 41.97
N LEU A 857 -13.92 17.09 42.05
CA LEU A 857 -14.59 17.85 43.11
C LEU A 857 -15.96 18.31 42.64
N ASN A 858 -17.01 17.78 43.24
CA ASN A 858 -18.38 18.21 43.00
C ASN A 858 -18.73 19.42 43.89
N LEU A 859 -18.96 20.56 43.25
CA LEU A 859 -19.28 21.84 43.86
C LEU A 859 -20.78 22.17 43.73
N GLU A 860 -21.57 21.34 43.05
CA GLU A 860 -22.99 21.56 42.86
C GLU A 860 -23.77 21.75 44.16
N PRO A 861 -23.54 20.95 45.23
CA PRO A 861 -24.18 21.17 46.52
C PRO A 861 -23.83 22.55 47.11
N LEU A 862 -22.56 22.94 47.05
CA LEU A 862 -22.07 24.23 47.53
C LEU A 862 -22.68 25.40 46.76
N VAL A 863 -22.69 25.32 45.43
CA VAL A 863 -23.26 26.34 44.54
C VAL A 863 -24.76 26.51 44.81
N ASN A 864 -25.50 25.41 44.90
CA ASN A 864 -26.94 25.45 45.15
C ASN A 864 -27.25 26.10 46.51
N THR A 865 -26.52 25.71 47.58
CA THR A 865 -26.69 26.35 48.89
C THR A 865 -26.38 27.84 48.88
N LEU A 866 -25.33 28.27 48.17
CA LEU A 866 -24.99 29.70 48.06
C LEU A 866 -26.02 30.50 47.26
N GLN A 867 -26.60 29.92 46.22
CA GLN A 867 -27.68 30.53 45.44
C GLN A 867 -28.94 30.72 46.29
N GLU A 868 -29.35 29.67 47.02
CA GLU A 868 -30.49 29.72 47.92
C GLU A 868 -30.28 30.78 49.02
N LEU A 869 -29.08 30.87 49.60
CA LEU A 869 -28.75 31.90 50.58
C LEU A 869 -28.88 33.29 49.97
N ALA A 870 -28.26 33.56 48.82
CA ALA A 870 -28.33 34.87 48.17
C ALA A 870 -29.77 35.27 47.82
N GLU A 871 -30.59 34.33 47.33
CA GLU A 871 -32.02 34.53 47.08
C GLU A 871 -32.78 34.87 48.38
N SER A 872 -32.49 34.13 49.45
CA SER A 872 -33.05 34.40 50.77
C SER A 872 -32.69 35.81 51.28
N TRP A 873 -31.47 36.29 51.02
CA TRP A 873 -31.05 37.66 51.35
C TRP A 873 -31.84 38.71 50.56
N ILE A 874 -32.04 38.49 49.26
CA ILE A 874 -32.83 39.37 48.38
C ILE A 874 -34.29 39.45 48.85
N ILE A 875 -34.95 38.30 49.06
CA ILE A 875 -36.35 38.26 49.50
C ILE A 875 -36.54 38.99 50.83
N SER A 876 -35.62 38.77 51.78
CA SER A 876 -35.66 39.43 53.08
C SER A 876 -35.48 40.94 52.95
N LEU A 877 -34.56 41.42 52.12
CA LEU A 877 -34.34 42.86 51.94
C LEU A 877 -35.53 43.52 51.22
N SER A 878 -36.09 42.86 50.21
CA SER A 878 -37.27 43.33 49.46
C SER A 878 -38.52 43.46 50.32
N SER A 879 -38.71 42.59 51.32
CA SER A 879 -39.87 42.69 52.23
C SER A 879 -39.80 43.93 53.13
N PHE A 880 -38.59 44.37 53.51
CA PHE A 880 -38.37 45.62 54.24
C PHE A 880 -38.56 46.87 53.36
N LEU A 881 -38.34 46.79 52.05
CA LEU A 881 -38.67 47.87 51.10
C LEU A 881 -40.18 47.99 50.84
N ASN A 882 -40.89 46.86 50.77
CA ASN A 882 -42.30 46.83 50.39
C ASN A 882 -43.21 47.52 51.42
N LYS A 883 -42.87 47.45 52.72
CA LYS A 883 -43.65 48.09 53.79
C LYS A 883 -43.68 49.64 53.67
N PRO A 884 -42.54 50.36 53.65
CA PRO A 884 -42.51 51.81 53.42
C PRO A 884 -43.11 52.21 52.08
N ALA A 885 -42.80 51.48 51.00
CA ALA A 885 -43.31 51.79 49.67
C ALA A 885 -44.85 51.73 49.62
N LYS A 886 -45.47 50.76 50.32
CA LYS A 886 -46.91 50.66 50.44
C LYS A 886 -47.50 51.83 51.23
N GLU A 887 -46.86 52.23 52.33
CA GLU A 887 -47.30 53.39 53.14
C GLU A 887 -47.20 54.71 52.35
N ASP A 888 -46.12 54.93 51.60
CA ASP A 888 -45.95 56.10 50.74
C ASP A 888 -46.96 56.12 49.59
N LEU A 889 -47.25 54.96 48.99
CA LEU A 889 -48.27 54.84 47.95
C LEU A 889 -49.67 55.12 48.51
N PHE A 890 -49.99 54.66 49.72
CA PHE A 890 -51.24 54.99 50.41
C PHE A 890 -51.33 56.48 50.73
N LYS A 891 -50.25 57.12 51.20
CA LYS A 891 -50.22 58.58 51.44
C LYS A 891 -50.45 59.36 50.14
N CYS A 892 -49.83 58.96 49.04
CA CYS A 892 -50.05 59.55 47.71
C CYS A 892 -51.49 59.34 47.22
N LEU A 893 -52.07 58.13 47.37
CA LEU A 893 -53.47 57.87 47.03
C LEU A 893 -54.45 58.71 47.86
N VAL A 894 -54.17 58.91 49.16
CA VAL A 894 -54.97 59.79 50.02
C VAL A 894 -54.83 61.26 49.59
N MET A 895 -53.63 61.71 49.20
CA MET A 895 -53.42 63.05 48.65
C MET A 895 -54.15 63.25 47.31
N VAL A 896 -54.05 62.30 46.39
CA VAL A 896 -54.73 62.33 45.08
C VAL A 896 -56.25 62.32 45.28
N ASN A 897 -56.79 61.47 46.16
CA ASN A 897 -58.21 61.47 46.48
C ASN A 897 -58.66 62.77 47.15
N LYS A 898 -57.83 63.42 47.98
CA LYS A 898 -58.12 64.76 48.52
C LYS A 898 -58.13 65.86 47.45
N CYS A 899 -57.29 65.76 46.42
CA CYS A 899 -57.27 66.69 45.29
C CYS A 899 -58.40 66.47 44.27
N ILE A 900 -59.13 65.35 44.34
CA ILE A 900 -60.28 65.07 43.46
C ILE A 900 -61.61 65.57 44.08
N TYR A 901 -61.63 65.83 45.39
CA TYR A 901 -62.82 66.31 46.14
C TYR A 901 -62.74 67.77 46.60
N TYR A 902 -61.77 68.53 46.08
CA TYR A 902 -61.73 70.00 46.04
C TYR A 902 -61.59 70.41 44.58
#